data_AF-A0A7V6GNL9-F1
#
_entry.id   AF-A0A7V6GNL9-F1
#
_cell.length_a   1.000
_cell.length_b   1.000
_cell.length_c   1.000
_cell.angle_alpha   90.00
_cell.angle_beta   90.00
_cell.angle_gamma   90.00
#
_symmetry.space_group_name_H-M   'P 1'
#
loop_
_entity.id
_entity.type
_entity.pdbx_description
1 polymer ?
#
loop_
_entity_poly.entity_id
_entity_poly.type
_entity_poly.pdbx_seq_one_letter_code
_entity_poly.pdbx_strand_id
1 'polypeptide(L)'
;MEDKNYKKGVAHEFGLDVPRDYKKALEYYKLATEETPHARRKIKYSNFSIVETIILLVILITGIIVDSLMTFPWVGLFIIGMGFTIVSIFYLKKYWILNGYAYILNISIFFIGLGLITPYSVIKPYLNGITWIPVVLLFSVSLFFAFSTLILFFIDKNKIYLAASIISFLLLIGTIVSFNIDTPDKLYSFVKVEDGIEITGYRQNATKIKIPNKINGYDVVSIANEAFAERQFEEVILNSNLKRIGANAFKNNRVLTSIEIPDGVTLYYGVFAGNHSLVDVKLPSDLEVIPISLFEGCISLETIDIPNSVTTIYHKAFRQTKLKNIDIPNSVQIIGNNVFTETQIKELNLPEELIYLGTLSGMSYLETFNFPKNMTEIPARFLESNKTIKHLEIPERITHIGEYAFTNTNIETLIIPNTTTFDEGLFFQSKQLKAFTIPSSMTSIPKNTFAFSGLETIHIPSTINYIGINAFGYARNLHTVTFEEGVKSIESGAFMFTESLREITIPESVITLGSEMFKGASKLERVTVPSHTIAIPDRFLEDAYSMKYFNFANSIKTIGASSFKNNAFTSVTLPESLQVIDDYAFFGNKQLQNITFNNNLRVIKTHSFGSNTSLKVLDFPISLISIDDYSFNGCSNIETIYLKQNVEIVGYWAFKTNKTMTVYIICNPYHSNWSLYWNPYGATVIIQ
;
A
#
# COMPACT_ATOMS: atom_id res chain seq x y z
N MET A 1 77.04 -35.39 -61.35
CA MET A 1 78.33 -35.68 -62.00
C MET A 1 78.71 -34.45 -62.80
N GLU A 2 79.49 -33.59 -62.18
CA GLU A 2 80.94 -33.75 -62.19
C GLU A 2 81.50 -33.00 -63.38
N ASP A 3 82.63 -32.37 -63.15
CA ASP A 3 83.85 -33.17 -62.89
C ASP A 3 84.26 -34.02 -64.11
N LYS A 4 83.61 -33.94 -65.28
CA LYS A 4 84.32 -34.17 -66.56
C LYS A 4 84.92 -32.86 -67.11
N ASN A 5 84.28 -31.73 -66.75
CA ASN A 5 84.72 -30.47 -66.12
C ASN A 5 86.24 -30.13 -66.12
N TYR A 6 86.51 -28.89 -65.75
CA TYR A 6 87.78 -28.21 -65.87
C TYR A 6 88.36 -27.88 -67.27
N LYS A 7 88.06 -28.61 -68.35
CA LYS A 7 89.03 -28.74 -69.47
C LYS A 7 88.97 -27.86 -70.74
N LYS A 8 88.20 -26.77 -70.87
CA LYS A 8 88.32 -25.90 -72.09
C LYS A 8 88.44 -24.39 -71.88
N GLY A 9 88.16 -23.88 -70.69
CA GLY A 9 88.50 -22.51 -70.26
C GLY A 9 89.91 -22.35 -69.69
N VAL A 10 90.78 -23.34 -69.91
CA VAL A 10 92.25 -23.18 -69.96
C VAL A 10 92.74 -23.32 -71.41
N ALA A 11 91.87 -23.62 -72.39
CA ALA A 11 92.31 -23.93 -73.75
C ALA A 11 92.44 -22.71 -74.69
N HIS A 12 92.21 -21.47 -74.25
CA HIS A 12 92.49 -20.31 -75.10
C HIS A 12 93.29 -19.16 -74.49
N GLU A 13 93.68 -19.23 -73.20
CA GLU A 13 94.63 -18.26 -72.62
C GLU A 13 95.81 -18.87 -71.84
N PHE A 14 95.85 -20.19 -71.58
CA PHE A 14 97.05 -20.88 -71.10
C PHE A 14 97.10 -22.29 -71.70
N GLY A 15 97.53 -22.39 -72.96
CA GLY A 15 97.55 -23.63 -73.75
C GLY A 15 97.82 -24.88 -72.92
N LEU A 16 96.83 -25.77 -72.86
CA LEU A 16 96.76 -27.15 -72.37
C LEU A 16 97.61 -27.65 -71.16
N ASP A 17 98.48 -26.88 -70.48
CA ASP A 17 99.45 -27.43 -69.52
C ASP A 17 99.91 -26.46 -68.39
N VAL A 18 99.03 -25.75 -67.65
CA VAL A 18 99.46 -24.97 -66.44
C VAL A 18 98.36 -24.92 -65.32
N PRO A 19 98.71 -24.98 -64.00
CA PRO A 19 97.83 -25.45 -62.89
C PRO A 19 96.81 -24.45 -62.32
N ARG A 20 95.68 -24.96 -61.79
CA ARG A 20 94.62 -24.27 -61.00
C ARG A 20 95.21 -23.50 -59.81
N ASP A 21 95.30 -22.16 -59.90
CA ASP A 21 95.70 -21.30 -58.77
C ASP A 21 94.47 -20.66 -58.08
N TYR A 22 93.92 -21.40 -57.10
CA TYR A 22 92.79 -20.97 -56.27
C TYR A 22 93.07 -19.68 -55.47
N LYS A 23 94.33 -19.25 -55.37
CA LYS A 23 94.75 -18.06 -54.62
C LYS A 23 94.42 -16.77 -55.38
N LYS A 24 94.47 -16.79 -56.72
CA LYS A 24 94.16 -15.62 -57.56
C LYS A 24 92.65 -15.39 -57.74
N ALA A 25 91.85 -16.47 -57.71
CA ALA A 25 90.39 -16.39 -57.67
C ALA A 25 89.87 -15.80 -56.34
N LEU A 26 90.55 -16.09 -55.23
CA LEU A 26 90.30 -15.45 -53.93
C LEU A 26 90.74 -13.96 -53.94
N GLU A 27 91.76 -13.62 -54.73
CA GLU A 27 92.24 -12.25 -54.92
C GLU A 27 91.24 -11.38 -55.70
N TYR A 28 90.54 -11.93 -56.70
CA TYR A 28 89.42 -11.25 -57.37
C TYR A 28 88.16 -11.12 -56.50
N TYR A 29 87.92 -12.06 -55.57
CA TYR A 29 86.87 -11.93 -54.55
C TYR A 29 87.22 -10.87 -53.49
N LYS A 30 88.52 -10.67 -53.20
CA LYS A 30 89.06 -9.58 -52.36
C LYS A 30 89.05 -8.22 -53.06
N LEU A 31 89.29 -8.18 -54.37
CA LEU A 31 89.12 -6.96 -55.20
C LEU A 31 87.65 -6.54 -55.37
N ALA A 32 86.70 -7.49 -55.27
CA ALA A 32 85.27 -7.20 -55.22
C ALA A 32 84.76 -6.75 -53.82
N THR A 33 85.61 -6.76 -52.79
CA THR A 33 85.24 -6.43 -51.40
C THR A 33 85.97 -5.23 -50.79
N GLU A 34 86.84 -4.50 -51.52
CA GLU A 34 87.65 -3.42 -50.90
C GLU A 34 87.75 -2.04 -51.60
N GLU A 35 86.87 -1.64 -52.55
CA GLU A 35 86.74 -0.20 -52.90
C GLU A 35 85.28 0.27 -53.13
N THR A 36 84.49 0.32 -52.05
CA THR A 36 83.48 1.38 -51.83
C THR A 36 83.48 1.75 -50.34
N PRO A 37 83.88 2.98 -49.96
CA PRO A 37 84.12 3.34 -48.56
C PRO A 37 82.84 3.84 -47.88
N HIS A 38 81.88 2.95 -47.56
CA HIS A 38 80.77 3.24 -46.64
C HIS A 38 80.65 2.26 -45.46
N ALA A 39 81.64 1.39 -45.24
CA ALA A 39 81.73 0.57 -44.04
C ALA A 39 82.88 1.04 -43.13
N ARG A 40 82.53 1.88 -42.14
CA ARG A 40 83.07 1.87 -40.75
C ARG A 40 82.61 3.13 -40.01
N ARG A 41 81.43 3.06 -39.38
CA ARG A 41 81.21 3.78 -38.12
C ARG A 41 80.65 2.81 -37.09
N LYS A 42 81.53 2.47 -36.13
CA LYS A 42 81.19 2.04 -34.79
C LYS A 42 79.95 2.81 -34.33
N ILE A 43 78.87 2.10 -34.01
CA ILE A 43 77.73 2.65 -33.30
C ILE A 43 78.26 3.03 -31.91
N LYS A 44 78.57 4.31 -31.71
CA LYS A 44 78.62 4.88 -30.37
C LYS A 44 77.17 4.87 -29.88
N TYR A 45 76.87 4.04 -28.88
CA TYR A 45 75.75 4.34 -27.99
C TYR A 45 76.00 5.77 -27.47
N SER A 46 75.13 6.70 -27.80
CA SER A 46 75.14 8.01 -27.14
C SER A 46 74.77 7.75 -25.69
N ASN A 47 75.75 7.88 -24.79
CA ASN A 47 75.47 7.98 -23.37
C ASN A 47 74.50 9.15 -23.20
N PHE A 48 73.30 8.89 -22.67
CA PHE A 48 72.41 9.96 -22.22
C PHE A 48 73.19 10.87 -21.27
N SER A 49 73.10 12.18 -21.45
CA SER A 49 73.70 13.11 -20.50
C SER A 49 72.99 12.98 -19.14
N ILE A 50 73.70 13.30 -18.05
CA ILE A 50 73.13 13.27 -16.69
C ILE A 50 71.85 14.10 -16.61
N VAL A 51 71.79 15.21 -17.35
CA VAL A 51 70.60 16.09 -17.40
C VAL A 51 69.42 15.39 -18.08
N GLU A 52 69.66 14.62 -19.14
CA GLU A 52 68.61 13.86 -19.85
C GLU A 52 68.06 12.69 -19.03
N THR A 53 68.94 12.03 -18.27
CA THR A 53 68.54 10.97 -17.34
C THR A 53 67.68 11.54 -16.21
N ILE A 54 67.99 12.75 -15.73
CA ILE A 54 67.21 13.46 -14.71
C ILE A 54 65.83 13.87 -15.25
N ILE A 55 65.72 14.38 -16.48
CA ILE A 55 64.42 14.74 -17.06
C ILE A 55 63.51 13.51 -17.22
N LEU A 56 64.06 12.39 -17.70
CA LEU A 56 63.32 11.13 -17.82
C LEU A 56 62.91 10.58 -16.44
N LEU A 57 63.77 10.70 -15.43
CA LEU A 57 63.43 10.34 -14.06
C LEU A 57 62.30 11.22 -13.51
N VAL A 58 62.32 12.53 -13.77
CA VAL A 58 61.28 13.46 -13.32
C VAL A 58 59.95 13.15 -13.98
N ILE A 59 59.91 12.87 -15.29
CA ILE A 59 58.68 12.49 -15.99
C ILE A 59 58.14 11.15 -15.48
N LEU A 60 59.03 10.17 -15.24
CA LEU A 60 58.66 8.87 -14.67
C LEU A 60 58.08 9.02 -13.26
N ILE A 61 58.74 9.79 -12.40
CA ILE A 61 58.30 10.04 -11.01
C ILE A 61 56.99 10.82 -11.00
N THR A 62 56.84 11.84 -11.86
CA THR A 62 55.58 12.61 -11.97
C THR A 62 54.44 11.72 -12.46
N GLY A 63 54.71 10.82 -13.43
CA GLY A 63 53.75 9.83 -13.90
C GLY A 63 53.31 8.86 -12.81
N ILE A 64 54.25 8.32 -12.02
CA ILE A 64 53.99 7.42 -10.89
C ILE A 64 53.21 8.13 -9.75
N ILE A 65 53.52 9.41 -9.49
CA ILE A 65 52.83 10.22 -8.47
C ILE A 65 51.39 10.52 -8.91
N VAL A 66 51.16 10.87 -10.19
CA VAL A 66 49.82 11.06 -10.74
C VAL A 66 49.02 9.75 -10.71
N ASP A 67 49.67 8.62 -10.99
CA ASP A 67 49.07 7.28 -10.92
C ASP A 67 48.59 6.94 -9.50
N SER A 68 49.40 7.30 -8.51
CA SER A 68 49.13 7.05 -7.09
C SER A 68 48.08 8.00 -6.50
N LEU A 69 47.94 9.21 -7.04
CA LEU A 69 47.01 10.24 -6.53
C LEU A 69 45.61 10.21 -7.18
N MET A 70 45.48 9.70 -8.41
CA MET A 70 44.22 9.76 -9.18
C MET A 70 43.43 8.44 -9.21
N THR A 71 43.89 7.37 -8.55
CA THR A 71 43.24 6.04 -8.50
C THR A 71 42.98 5.36 -9.87
N PHE A 72 43.53 5.87 -10.97
CA PHE A 72 43.36 5.33 -12.32
C PHE A 72 44.72 5.02 -12.99
N PRO A 73 45.20 3.76 -12.92
CA PRO A 73 46.53 3.31 -13.35
C PRO A 73 46.92 3.62 -14.81
N TRP A 74 45.92 3.84 -15.66
CA TRP A 74 46.09 4.04 -17.10
C TRP A 74 46.38 5.49 -17.48
N VAL A 75 46.03 6.47 -16.62
CA VAL A 75 46.35 7.88 -16.87
C VAL A 75 47.85 8.12 -16.68
N GLY A 76 48.48 7.48 -15.69
CA GLY A 76 49.94 7.52 -15.50
C GLY A 76 50.68 6.89 -16.68
N LEU A 77 50.27 5.71 -17.13
CA LEU A 77 50.85 5.05 -18.31
C LEU A 77 50.67 5.87 -19.61
N PHE A 78 49.52 6.52 -19.79
CA PHE A 78 49.25 7.40 -20.93
C PHE A 78 50.15 8.64 -20.94
N ILE A 79 50.35 9.29 -19.78
CA ILE A 79 51.22 10.46 -19.64
C ILE A 79 52.70 10.08 -19.86
N ILE A 80 53.13 8.93 -19.34
CA ILE A 80 54.49 8.41 -19.57
C ILE A 80 54.69 8.11 -21.08
N GLY A 81 53.72 7.48 -21.73
CA GLY A 81 53.73 7.22 -23.18
C GLY A 81 53.76 8.49 -24.03
N MET A 82 52.93 9.49 -23.71
CA MET A 82 52.97 10.81 -24.36
C MET A 82 54.31 11.52 -24.14
N GLY A 83 54.86 11.47 -22.93
CA GLY A 83 56.16 12.05 -22.59
C GLY A 83 57.30 11.48 -23.44
N PHE A 84 57.38 10.15 -23.55
CA PHE A 84 58.34 9.49 -24.43
C PHE A 84 58.15 9.86 -25.90
N THR A 85 56.91 9.97 -26.35
CA THR A 85 56.59 10.33 -27.74
C THR A 85 56.99 11.77 -28.07
N ILE A 86 56.68 12.72 -27.19
CA ILE A 86 57.04 14.14 -27.36
C ILE A 86 58.56 14.34 -27.31
N VAL A 87 59.26 13.70 -26.37
CA VAL A 87 60.73 13.75 -26.29
C VAL A 87 61.37 13.17 -27.55
N SER A 88 60.82 12.08 -28.09
CA SER A 88 61.28 11.46 -29.34
C SER A 88 61.07 12.37 -30.56
N ILE A 89 59.95 13.11 -30.60
CA ILE A 89 59.64 14.05 -31.69
C ILE A 89 60.56 15.29 -31.66
N PHE A 90 60.83 15.85 -30.48
CA PHE A 90 61.60 17.11 -30.38
C PHE A 90 63.11 16.94 -30.57
N TYR A 91 63.72 15.85 -30.07
CA TYR A 91 65.18 15.72 -30.05
C TYR A 91 65.79 15.00 -31.27
N LEU A 92 64.99 14.29 -32.07
CA LEU A 92 65.47 13.59 -33.27
C LEU A 92 65.20 14.37 -34.58
N LYS A 93 64.95 15.68 -34.46
CA LYS A 93 64.63 16.58 -35.58
C LYS A 93 65.71 16.60 -36.68
N LYS A 94 66.97 16.26 -36.36
CA LYS A 94 68.10 16.21 -37.31
C LYS A 94 68.30 14.84 -38.00
N TYR A 95 67.66 13.77 -37.51
CA TYR A 95 67.83 12.38 -38.00
C TYR A 95 66.61 11.82 -38.74
N TRP A 96 65.55 12.61 -38.88
CA TRP A 96 64.35 12.24 -39.65
C TRP A 96 64.62 12.01 -41.14
N ILE A 97 65.64 12.67 -41.69
CA ILE A 97 66.02 12.56 -43.09
C ILE A 97 67.26 11.67 -43.14
N LEU A 98 67.09 10.33 -43.16
CA LEU A 98 67.92 9.42 -43.98
C LEU A 98 67.67 7.92 -43.73
N ASN A 99 67.06 7.46 -42.63
CA ASN A 99 66.75 6.02 -42.43
C ASN A 99 65.58 5.76 -41.44
N GLY A 100 64.50 6.54 -41.51
CA GLY A 100 63.39 6.55 -40.53
C GLY A 100 62.45 5.34 -40.48
N TYR A 101 62.68 4.30 -41.30
CA TYR A 101 61.67 3.25 -41.55
C TYR A 101 61.75 2.05 -40.59
N ALA A 102 62.92 1.71 -40.05
CA ALA A 102 63.09 0.48 -39.26
C ALA A 102 62.55 0.59 -37.82
N TYR A 103 62.58 1.78 -37.22
CA TYR A 103 62.32 1.93 -35.78
C TYR A 103 60.84 2.16 -35.44
N ILE A 104 60.07 2.84 -36.29
CA ILE A 104 58.61 2.93 -36.16
C ILE A 104 57.98 1.56 -36.43
N LEU A 105 58.51 0.82 -37.41
CA LEU A 105 58.11 -0.56 -37.66
C LEU A 105 58.45 -1.45 -36.46
N ASN A 106 59.63 -1.31 -35.83
CA ASN A 106 60.00 -2.12 -34.65
C ASN A 106 59.17 -1.81 -33.40
N ILE A 107 58.83 -0.53 -33.14
CA ILE A 107 57.93 -0.15 -32.04
C ILE A 107 56.52 -0.65 -32.33
N SER A 108 56.06 -0.53 -33.58
CA SER A 108 54.76 -1.07 -33.99
C SER A 108 54.73 -2.60 -33.90
N ILE A 109 55.80 -3.30 -34.31
CA ILE A 109 55.97 -4.76 -34.20
C ILE A 109 56.06 -5.18 -32.74
N PHE A 110 56.66 -4.38 -31.85
CA PHE A 110 56.70 -4.65 -30.41
C PHE A 110 55.29 -4.61 -29.79
N PHE A 111 54.46 -3.62 -30.16
CA PHE A 111 53.07 -3.54 -29.71
C PHE A 111 52.15 -4.57 -30.42
N ILE A 112 52.40 -4.88 -31.70
CA ILE A 112 51.75 -5.99 -32.42
C ILE A 112 52.10 -7.33 -31.76
N GLY A 113 53.35 -7.50 -31.33
CA GLY A 113 53.81 -8.65 -30.57
C GLY A 113 53.09 -8.76 -29.23
N LEU A 114 53.01 -7.67 -28.46
CA LEU A 114 52.24 -7.64 -27.21
C LEU A 114 50.74 -7.97 -27.42
N GLY A 115 50.12 -7.46 -28.49
CA GLY A 115 48.72 -7.74 -28.83
C GLY A 115 48.48 -9.18 -29.30
N LEU A 116 49.39 -9.76 -30.09
CA LEU A 116 49.33 -11.13 -30.59
C LEU A 116 49.73 -12.18 -29.54
N ILE A 117 50.54 -11.80 -28.55
CA ILE A 117 50.99 -12.68 -27.45
C ILE A 117 50.01 -12.67 -26.29
N THR A 118 49.05 -11.72 -26.23
CA THR A 118 47.98 -11.77 -25.23
C THR A 118 47.19 -13.08 -25.39
N PRO A 119 47.31 -14.05 -24.46
CA PRO A 119 46.73 -15.36 -24.66
C PRO A 119 45.21 -15.26 -24.80
N TYR A 120 44.60 -16.09 -25.65
CA TYR A 120 43.12 -16.14 -25.75
C TYR A 120 42.47 -16.33 -24.38
N SER A 121 43.11 -17.03 -23.44
CA SER A 121 42.64 -17.16 -22.06
C SER A 121 42.61 -15.85 -21.26
N VAL A 122 43.46 -14.87 -21.60
CA VAL A 122 43.44 -13.52 -21.04
C VAL A 122 42.32 -12.70 -21.68
N ILE A 123 42.02 -12.87 -22.97
CA ILE A 123 40.99 -12.07 -23.68
C ILE A 123 39.56 -12.68 -23.56
N LYS A 124 39.45 -14.00 -23.37
CA LYS A 124 38.20 -14.77 -23.30
C LYS A 124 37.20 -14.29 -22.23
N PRO A 125 37.62 -13.89 -21.01
CA PRO A 125 36.71 -13.29 -20.04
C PRO A 125 36.11 -11.96 -20.53
N TYR A 126 36.83 -11.22 -21.37
CA TYR A 126 36.44 -9.90 -21.88
C TYR A 126 35.56 -9.98 -23.13
N LEU A 127 35.70 -11.04 -23.94
CA LEU A 127 34.72 -11.40 -24.98
C LEU A 127 33.37 -11.87 -24.40
N ASN A 128 33.34 -12.22 -23.10
CA ASN A 128 32.18 -12.75 -22.39
C ASN A 128 31.59 -11.79 -21.32
N GLY A 129 31.82 -10.47 -21.44
CA GLY A 129 31.02 -9.46 -20.71
C GLY A 129 31.72 -8.64 -19.62
N ILE A 130 33.04 -8.45 -19.64
CA ILE A 130 33.70 -7.44 -18.78
C ILE A 130 34.18 -6.29 -19.68
N THR A 131 33.31 -5.30 -19.89
CA THR A 131 33.36 -4.50 -21.13
C THR A 131 34.04 -3.12 -21.03
N TRP A 132 34.31 -2.56 -19.86
CA TRP A 132 34.77 -1.16 -19.84
C TRP A 132 36.28 -0.98 -20.05
N ILE A 133 37.10 -1.60 -19.20
CA ILE A 133 38.55 -1.30 -19.18
C ILE A 133 39.27 -1.76 -20.47
N PRO A 134 39.09 -2.99 -20.98
CA PRO A 134 39.81 -3.45 -22.16
C PRO A 134 39.33 -2.80 -23.45
N VAL A 135 38.04 -2.47 -23.57
CA VAL A 135 37.48 -1.84 -24.78
C VAL A 135 37.91 -0.37 -24.84
N VAL A 136 37.98 0.34 -23.70
CA VAL A 136 38.57 1.68 -23.64
C VAL A 136 40.05 1.64 -24.02
N LEU A 137 40.78 0.60 -23.59
CA LEU A 137 42.19 0.41 -23.93
C LEU A 137 42.37 0.12 -25.42
N LEU A 138 41.58 -0.80 -25.99
CA LEU A 138 41.54 -1.13 -27.42
C LEU A 138 41.16 0.09 -28.27
N PHE A 139 40.20 0.89 -27.83
CA PHE A 139 39.80 2.11 -28.52
C PHE A 139 40.92 3.15 -28.49
N SER A 140 41.54 3.37 -27.33
CA SER A 140 42.66 4.32 -27.18
C SER A 140 43.85 3.91 -28.06
N VAL A 141 44.17 2.62 -28.09
CA VAL A 141 45.22 2.05 -28.95
C VAL A 141 44.85 2.19 -30.43
N SER A 142 43.62 1.86 -30.82
CA SER A 142 43.16 1.94 -32.22
C SER A 142 43.10 3.40 -32.73
N LEU A 143 42.69 4.33 -31.86
CA LEU A 143 42.68 5.76 -32.15
C LEU A 143 44.11 6.26 -32.42
N PHE A 144 45.05 5.87 -31.56
CA PHE A 144 46.47 6.20 -31.72
C PHE A 144 47.04 5.66 -33.04
N PHE A 145 46.76 4.40 -33.38
CA PHE A 145 47.16 3.80 -34.66
C PHE A 145 46.59 4.57 -35.86
N ALA A 146 45.28 4.87 -35.85
CA ALA A 146 44.62 5.57 -36.95
C ALA A 146 45.26 6.95 -37.21
N PHE A 147 45.48 7.76 -36.17
CA PHE A 147 46.12 9.06 -36.30
C PHE A 147 47.57 8.95 -36.78
N SER A 148 48.35 8.02 -36.20
CA SER A 148 49.76 7.83 -36.58
C SER A 148 49.90 7.43 -38.06
N THR A 149 49.05 6.53 -38.57
CA THR A 149 49.12 6.10 -39.98
C THR A 149 48.58 7.14 -40.96
N LEU A 150 47.56 7.90 -40.57
CA LEU A 150 46.99 8.97 -41.40
C LEU A 150 48.02 10.09 -41.63
N ILE A 151 48.74 10.49 -40.57
CA ILE A 151 49.82 11.47 -40.65
C ILE A 151 50.90 10.99 -41.64
N LEU A 152 51.30 9.71 -41.57
CA LEU A 152 52.30 9.14 -42.48
C LEU A 152 51.82 9.08 -43.94
N PHE A 153 50.54 8.80 -44.19
CA PHE A 153 49.95 8.78 -45.53
C PHE A 153 50.00 10.16 -46.22
N PHE A 154 49.69 11.24 -45.50
CA PHE A 154 49.75 12.61 -46.03
C PHE A 154 51.18 13.08 -46.34
N ILE A 155 52.19 12.50 -45.69
CA ILE A 155 53.60 12.86 -45.87
C ILE A 155 54.23 12.17 -47.09
N ASP A 156 53.88 10.91 -47.41
CA ASP A 156 54.71 10.08 -48.33
C ASP A 156 54.02 9.57 -49.63
N LYS A 157 52.82 10.04 -50.00
CA LYS A 157 52.10 9.73 -51.29
C LYS A 157 52.06 8.25 -51.78
N ASN A 158 52.33 7.26 -50.93
CA ASN A 158 52.51 5.86 -51.31
C ASN A 158 51.25 5.01 -51.03
N LYS A 159 50.89 4.09 -51.94
CA LYS A 159 49.66 3.27 -51.84
C LYS A 159 49.65 2.28 -50.66
N ILE A 160 50.81 1.88 -50.14
CA ILE A 160 50.94 0.94 -49.02
C ILE A 160 50.42 1.55 -47.70
N TYR A 161 50.64 2.85 -47.47
CA TYR A 161 50.16 3.55 -46.27
C TYR A 161 48.64 3.79 -46.30
N LEU A 162 48.04 3.83 -47.49
CA LEU A 162 46.59 3.89 -47.63
C LEU A 162 45.94 2.63 -47.05
N ALA A 163 46.49 1.44 -47.34
CA ALA A 163 45.97 0.18 -46.80
C ALA A 163 46.11 0.11 -45.27
N ALA A 164 47.27 0.49 -44.71
CA ALA A 164 47.47 0.51 -43.26
C ALA A 164 46.58 1.53 -42.53
N SER A 165 46.35 2.70 -43.15
CA SER A 165 45.42 3.72 -42.64
C SER A 165 43.98 3.22 -42.68
N ILE A 166 43.57 2.54 -43.77
CA ILE A 166 42.25 1.93 -43.89
C ILE A 166 42.05 0.85 -42.82
N ILE A 167 43.02 -0.05 -42.60
CA ILE A 167 42.93 -1.11 -41.58
C ILE A 167 42.82 -0.52 -40.17
N SER A 168 43.63 0.49 -39.84
CA SER A 168 43.59 1.16 -38.53
C SER A 168 42.27 1.90 -38.31
N PHE A 169 41.72 2.51 -39.36
CA PHE A 169 40.41 3.13 -39.33
C PHE A 169 39.28 2.10 -39.18
N LEU A 170 39.37 0.94 -39.84
CA LEU A 170 38.43 -0.17 -39.68
C LEU A 170 38.47 -0.77 -38.26
N LEU A 171 39.65 -0.87 -37.63
CA LEU A 171 39.79 -1.28 -36.23
C LEU A 171 39.15 -0.28 -35.27
N LEU A 172 39.37 1.03 -35.51
CA LEU A 172 38.72 2.09 -34.74
C LEU A 172 37.19 2.02 -34.88
N ILE A 173 36.67 1.89 -36.11
CA ILE A 173 35.24 1.70 -36.36
C ILE A 173 34.73 0.45 -35.67
N GLY A 174 35.40 -0.69 -35.80
CA GLY A 174 35.01 -1.95 -35.16
C GLY A 174 34.94 -1.83 -33.63
N THR A 175 35.86 -1.07 -33.04
CA THR A 175 35.86 -0.81 -31.59
C THR A 175 34.72 0.13 -31.18
N ILE A 176 34.46 1.20 -31.94
CA ILE A 176 33.30 2.10 -31.72
C ILE A 176 31.99 1.31 -31.83
N VAL A 177 31.87 0.46 -32.85
CA VAL A 177 30.71 -0.42 -33.04
C VAL A 177 30.54 -1.33 -31.82
N SER A 178 31.62 -1.94 -31.32
CA SER A 178 31.56 -2.80 -30.13
C SER A 178 31.10 -2.07 -28.85
N PHE A 179 31.42 -0.79 -28.70
CA PHE A 179 30.97 0.03 -27.57
C PHE A 179 29.46 0.25 -27.58
N ASN A 180 28.87 0.37 -28.77
CA ASN A 180 27.46 0.62 -28.97
C ASN A 180 26.60 -0.66 -28.94
N ILE A 181 27.20 -1.85 -28.80
CA ILE A 181 26.43 -3.08 -28.60
C ILE A 181 25.93 -3.12 -27.15
N ASP A 182 24.60 -3.22 -26.98
CA ASP A 182 23.96 -3.45 -25.70
C ASP A 182 24.29 -4.86 -25.19
N THR A 183 24.96 -4.94 -24.04
CA THR A 183 25.29 -6.19 -23.36
C THR A 183 24.50 -6.28 -22.04
N PRO A 184 24.14 -7.49 -21.56
CA PRO A 184 23.36 -7.64 -20.34
C PRO A 184 23.90 -6.87 -19.11
N ASP A 185 25.21 -6.79 -18.94
CA ASP A 185 25.87 -6.01 -17.88
C ASP A 185 25.65 -4.49 -17.99
N LYS A 186 25.38 -3.98 -19.19
CA LYS A 186 25.00 -2.57 -19.42
C LYS A 186 23.49 -2.33 -19.22
N LEU A 187 22.68 -3.35 -19.47
CA LEU A 187 21.23 -3.27 -19.38
C LEU A 187 20.70 -3.44 -17.96
N TYR A 188 21.33 -4.30 -17.17
CA TYR A 188 20.86 -4.70 -15.85
C TYR A 188 21.78 -4.18 -14.74
N SER A 189 21.20 -3.85 -13.58
CA SER A 189 21.90 -3.77 -12.31
C SER A 189 21.71 -5.09 -11.56
N PHE A 190 22.76 -5.61 -10.95
CA PHE A 190 22.74 -6.96 -10.37
C PHE A 190 23.79 -7.12 -9.27
N VAL A 191 23.61 -8.14 -8.43
CA VAL A 191 24.54 -8.55 -7.39
C VAL A 191 24.83 -10.05 -7.51
N LYS A 192 26.00 -10.47 -7.03
CA LYS A 192 26.37 -11.89 -6.96
C LYS A 192 25.78 -12.50 -5.69
N VAL A 193 25.06 -13.59 -5.85
CA VAL A 193 24.49 -14.40 -4.77
C VAL A 193 25.12 -15.80 -4.80
N GLU A 194 24.91 -16.60 -3.76
CA GLU A 194 25.52 -17.94 -3.61
C GLU A 194 25.33 -18.82 -4.86
N ASP A 195 24.13 -18.77 -5.45
CA ASP A 195 23.73 -19.61 -6.58
C ASP A 195 23.88 -18.96 -7.97
N GLY A 196 24.43 -17.75 -8.07
CA GLY A 196 24.56 -17.04 -9.34
C GLY A 196 24.37 -15.54 -9.23
N ILE A 197 23.51 -14.98 -10.08
CA ILE A 197 23.22 -13.55 -10.16
C ILE A 197 21.78 -13.26 -9.76
N GLU A 198 21.61 -12.23 -8.95
CA GLU A 198 20.34 -11.58 -8.69
C GLU A 198 20.27 -10.25 -9.45
N ILE A 199 19.23 -10.06 -10.27
CA ILE A 199 18.98 -8.77 -10.91
C ILE A 199 18.28 -7.84 -9.93
N THR A 200 18.91 -6.71 -9.64
CA THR A 200 18.39 -5.65 -8.77
C THR A 200 17.71 -4.52 -9.54
N GLY A 201 17.77 -4.56 -10.87
CA GLY A 201 16.97 -3.68 -11.72
C GLY A 201 17.47 -3.56 -13.15
N TYR A 202 16.83 -2.66 -13.89
CA TYR A 202 17.12 -2.35 -15.28
C TYR A 202 17.63 -0.91 -15.40
N ARG A 203 18.51 -0.61 -16.35
CA ARG A 203 19.16 0.71 -16.48
C ARG A 203 18.60 1.55 -17.63
N GLN A 204 17.98 0.93 -18.62
CA GLN A 204 17.48 1.61 -19.80
C GLN A 204 15.96 1.85 -19.73
N ASN A 205 15.47 2.68 -20.64
CA ASN A 205 14.04 2.81 -20.92
C ASN A 205 13.71 1.84 -22.05
N ALA A 206 12.91 0.80 -21.76
CA ALA A 206 12.49 -0.19 -22.73
C ALA A 206 11.04 -0.57 -22.45
N THR A 207 10.29 -0.88 -23.50
CA THR A 207 8.93 -1.42 -23.38
C THR A 207 8.93 -2.95 -23.36
N LYS A 208 9.98 -3.60 -23.88
CA LYS A 208 10.13 -5.05 -23.88
C LYS A 208 11.41 -5.45 -23.20
N ILE A 209 11.35 -6.41 -22.28
CA ILE A 209 12.54 -6.93 -21.60
C ILE A 209 12.62 -8.44 -21.70
N LYS A 210 13.85 -8.92 -21.85
CA LYS A 210 14.18 -10.34 -21.81
C LYS A 210 15.24 -10.56 -20.75
N ILE A 211 14.86 -11.26 -19.69
CA ILE A 211 15.79 -11.66 -18.63
C ILE A 211 16.79 -12.66 -19.23
N PRO A 212 18.10 -12.35 -19.20
CA PRO A 212 19.11 -13.20 -19.82
C PRO A 212 19.37 -14.45 -18.97
N ASN A 213 19.74 -15.56 -19.59
CA ASN A 213 20.12 -16.78 -18.86
C ASN A 213 21.39 -16.58 -18.01
N LYS A 214 22.31 -15.72 -18.47
CA LYS A 214 23.59 -15.45 -17.82
C LYS A 214 23.94 -13.97 -17.86
N ILE A 215 24.57 -13.49 -16.79
CA ILE A 215 25.24 -12.19 -16.74
C ILE A 215 26.68 -12.46 -16.26
N ASN A 216 27.67 -11.98 -17.01
CA ASN A 216 29.10 -12.17 -16.73
C ASN A 216 29.51 -13.65 -16.54
N GLY A 217 28.90 -14.55 -17.32
CA GLY A 217 29.15 -15.99 -17.27
C GLY A 217 28.47 -16.75 -16.13
N TYR A 218 27.83 -16.04 -15.19
CA TYR A 218 27.07 -16.63 -14.09
C TYR A 218 25.58 -16.72 -14.45
N ASP A 219 24.90 -17.77 -14.00
CA ASP A 219 23.47 -17.95 -14.23
C ASP A 219 22.66 -16.88 -13.49
N VAL A 220 21.64 -16.34 -14.15
CA VAL A 220 20.65 -15.45 -13.52
C VAL A 220 19.60 -16.32 -12.86
N VAL A 221 19.62 -16.32 -11.53
CA VAL A 221 18.80 -17.22 -10.70
C VAL A 221 17.72 -16.50 -9.92
N SER A 222 17.78 -15.17 -9.81
CA SER A 222 16.75 -14.44 -9.08
C SER A 222 16.58 -12.99 -9.53
N ILE A 223 15.43 -12.43 -9.19
CA ILE A 223 15.08 -11.02 -9.36
C ILE A 223 14.81 -10.46 -7.96
N ALA A 224 15.46 -9.34 -7.62
CA ALA A 224 15.31 -8.69 -6.32
C ALA A 224 13.94 -8.04 -6.16
N ASN A 225 13.65 -7.62 -4.93
CA ASN A 225 12.46 -6.83 -4.63
C ASN A 225 12.45 -5.54 -5.46
N GLU A 226 11.30 -5.20 -6.03
CA GLU A 226 11.05 -3.95 -6.78
C GLU A 226 11.97 -3.70 -8.00
N ALA A 227 12.78 -4.68 -8.42
CA ALA A 227 13.80 -4.51 -9.46
C ALA A 227 13.25 -3.93 -10.78
N PHE A 228 12.02 -4.30 -11.12
CA PHE A 228 11.33 -3.92 -12.35
C PHE A 228 10.01 -3.18 -12.06
N ALA A 229 9.84 -2.60 -10.88
CA ALA A 229 8.62 -1.88 -10.53
C ALA A 229 8.50 -0.57 -11.34
N GLU A 230 7.28 -0.24 -11.75
CA GLU A 230 6.91 1.06 -12.35
C GLU A 230 7.60 1.38 -13.68
N ARG A 231 8.01 0.38 -14.46
CA ARG A 231 8.80 0.56 -15.69
C ARG A 231 8.00 0.63 -17.00
N GLN A 232 6.69 0.40 -16.96
CA GLN A 232 5.80 0.37 -18.15
C GLN A 232 6.22 -0.67 -19.21
N PHE A 233 6.64 -1.87 -18.77
CA PHE A 233 6.89 -2.96 -19.71
C PHE A 233 5.59 -3.47 -20.35
N GLU A 234 5.56 -3.56 -21.67
CA GLU A 234 4.53 -4.21 -22.48
C GLU A 234 4.73 -5.73 -22.52
N GLU A 235 5.99 -6.19 -22.50
CA GLU A 235 6.36 -7.60 -22.62
C GLU A 235 7.56 -7.92 -21.72
N VAL A 236 7.45 -9.01 -20.96
CA VAL A 236 8.52 -9.53 -20.10
C VAL A 236 8.73 -11.00 -20.41
N ILE A 237 9.93 -11.34 -20.89
CA ILE A 237 10.35 -12.73 -21.12
C ILE A 237 11.28 -13.15 -19.99
N LEU A 238 10.82 -14.07 -19.15
CA LEU A 238 11.59 -14.64 -18.06
C LEU A 238 12.49 -15.79 -18.56
N ASN A 239 13.64 -16.01 -17.92
CA ASN A 239 14.50 -17.15 -18.22
C ASN A 239 14.16 -18.36 -17.35
N SER A 240 14.41 -19.56 -17.87
CA SER A 240 14.11 -20.84 -17.21
C SER A 240 14.99 -21.17 -16.00
N ASN A 241 16.08 -20.42 -15.76
CA ASN A 241 17.00 -20.68 -14.64
C ASN A 241 16.59 -19.93 -13.36
N LEU A 242 15.51 -19.14 -13.40
CA LEU A 242 15.03 -18.41 -12.23
C LEU A 242 14.57 -19.39 -11.16
N LYS A 243 15.02 -19.15 -9.93
CA LYS A 243 14.55 -19.82 -8.72
C LYS A 243 13.64 -18.93 -7.90
N ARG A 244 13.76 -17.60 -8.04
CA ARG A 244 13.03 -16.62 -7.22
C ARG A 244 12.70 -15.33 -7.96
N ILE A 245 11.49 -14.82 -7.75
CA ILE A 245 11.11 -13.44 -8.07
C ILE A 245 10.70 -12.73 -6.78
N GLY A 246 11.44 -11.69 -6.43
CA GLY A 246 11.30 -10.92 -5.21
C GLY A 246 10.00 -10.12 -5.14
N ALA A 247 9.70 -9.61 -3.95
CA ALA A 247 8.47 -8.90 -3.68
C ALA A 247 8.31 -7.65 -4.55
N ASN A 248 7.10 -7.42 -5.05
CA ASN A 248 6.79 -6.29 -5.93
C ASN A 248 7.70 -6.16 -7.17
N ALA A 249 8.43 -7.19 -7.57
CA ALA A 249 9.47 -7.09 -8.59
C ALA A 249 8.95 -6.47 -9.90
N PHE A 250 7.73 -6.81 -10.33
CA PHE A 250 7.10 -6.29 -11.55
C PHE A 250 5.85 -5.45 -11.26
N LYS A 251 5.76 -4.85 -10.06
CA LYS A 251 4.60 -4.04 -9.65
C LYS A 251 4.41 -2.82 -10.56
N ASN A 252 3.16 -2.42 -10.81
CA ASN A 252 2.79 -1.19 -11.51
C ASN A 252 3.35 -1.06 -12.94
N ASN A 253 3.64 -2.18 -13.63
CA ASN A 253 3.86 -2.22 -15.07
C ASN A 253 2.51 -2.22 -15.79
N ARG A 254 1.86 -1.05 -15.81
CA ARG A 254 0.45 -0.89 -16.16
C ARG A 254 0.08 -1.32 -17.58
N VAL A 255 1.05 -1.41 -18.48
CA VAL A 255 0.85 -1.82 -19.89
C VAL A 255 1.24 -3.27 -20.18
N LEU A 256 1.72 -4.03 -19.19
CA LEU A 256 2.06 -5.45 -19.36
C LEU A 256 0.79 -6.23 -19.65
N THR A 257 0.74 -6.96 -20.77
CA THR A 257 -0.46 -7.67 -21.20
C THR A 257 -0.43 -9.17 -20.93
N SER A 258 0.77 -9.77 -20.94
CA SER A 258 0.94 -11.19 -20.64
C SER A 258 2.23 -11.50 -19.87
N ILE A 259 2.22 -12.63 -19.16
CA ILE A 259 3.42 -13.17 -18.51
C ILE A 259 3.37 -14.70 -18.45
N GLU A 260 4.49 -15.32 -18.82
CA GLU A 260 4.73 -16.75 -18.62
C GLU A 260 5.81 -16.94 -17.55
N ILE A 261 5.42 -17.53 -16.42
CA ILE A 261 6.30 -17.76 -15.29
C ILE A 261 6.84 -19.19 -15.37
N PRO A 262 8.17 -19.40 -15.37
CA PRO A 262 8.74 -20.73 -15.50
C PRO A 262 8.52 -21.58 -14.24
N ASP A 263 8.49 -22.90 -14.43
CA ASP A 263 8.45 -23.90 -13.35
C ASP A 263 9.64 -23.76 -12.39
N GLY A 264 9.44 -24.13 -11.12
CA GLY A 264 10.47 -24.07 -10.07
C GLY A 264 10.73 -22.67 -9.50
N VAL A 265 10.01 -21.65 -9.96
CA VAL A 265 10.15 -20.27 -9.46
C VAL A 265 9.32 -20.06 -8.20
N THR A 266 9.98 -19.61 -7.13
CA THR A 266 9.30 -19.07 -5.94
C THR A 266 8.89 -17.61 -6.18
N LEU A 267 7.58 -17.33 -6.06
CA LEU A 267 7.00 -15.99 -6.16
C LEU A 267 6.82 -15.38 -4.76
N TYR A 268 7.16 -14.11 -4.61
CA TYR A 268 6.94 -13.34 -3.37
C TYR A 268 5.67 -12.48 -3.48
N TYR A 269 5.35 -11.75 -2.40
CA TYR A 269 4.15 -10.93 -2.36
C TYR A 269 4.17 -9.81 -3.43
N GLY A 270 3.01 -9.55 -4.03
CA GLY A 270 2.79 -8.38 -4.89
C GLY A 270 3.58 -8.34 -6.20
N VAL A 271 4.18 -9.46 -6.65
CA VAL A 271 5.09 -9.46 -7.83
C VAL A 271 4.48 -8.76 -9.03
N PHE A 272 3.20 -8.97 -9.34
CA PHE A 272 2.50 -8.36 -10.48
C PHE A 272 1.40 -7.38 -10.06
N ALA A 273 1.41 -6.90 -8.82
CA ALA A 273 0.38 -5.98 -8.34
C ALA A 273 0.34 -4.68 -9.17
N GLY A 274 -0.85 -4.18 -9.50
CA GLY A 274 -1.06 -2.94 -10.25
C GLY A 274 -0.76 -3.05 -11.76
N ASN A 275 -0.63 -4.25 -12.31
CA ASN A 275 -0.45 -4.46 -13.75
C ASN A 275 -1.81 -4.39 -14.45
N HIS A 276 -2.27 -3.16 -14.69
CA HIS A 276 -3.64 -2.87 -15.11
C HIS A 276 -4.08 -3.53 -16.42
N SER A 277 -3.16 -3.71 -17.37
CA SER A 277 -3.44 -4.32 -18.68
C SER A 277 -3.20 -5.83 -18.73
N LEU A 278 -2.85 -6.47 -17.61
CA LEU A 278 -2.50 -7.90 -17.60
C LEU A 278 -3.75 -8.76 -17.83
N VAL A 279 -3.72 -9.58 -18.87
CA VAL A 279 -4.84 -10.45 -19.28
C VAL A 279 -4.43 -11.92 -19.30
N ASP A 280 -3.26 -12.25 -19.85
CA ASP A 280 -2.82 -13.63 -20.06
C ASP A 280 -1.68 -13.99 -19.10
N VAL A 281 -1.95 -14.91 -18.18
CA VAL A 281 -1.00 -15.31 -17.13
C VAL A 281 -0.86 -16.82 -17.13
N LYS A 282 0.37 -17.31 -17.32
CA LYS A 282 0.70 -18.72 -17.08
C LYS A 282 1.50 -18.84 -15.79
N LEU A 283 0.88 -19.48 -14.80
CA LEU A 283 1.52 -19.81 -13.52
C LEU A 283 2.42 -21.05 -13.66
N PRO A 284 3.45 -21.21 -12.79
CA PRO A 284 4.25 -22.43 -12.72
C PRO A 284 3.36 -23.64 -12.42
N SER A 285 3.58 -24.75 -13.12
CA SER A 285 2.78 -25.98 -12.93
C SER A 285 3.00 -26.63 -11.55
N ASP A 286 4.14 -26.36 -10.92
CA ASP A 286 4.55 -26.81 -9.60
C ASP A 286 4.30 -25.77 -8.48
N LEU A 287 3.55 -24.69 -8.77
CA LEU A 287 3.27 -23.65 -7.79
C LEU A 287 2.45 -24.17 -6.61
N GLU A 288 3.04 -24.21 -5.42
CA GLU A 288 2.34 -24.66 -4.20
C GLU A 288 1.48 -23.57 -3.55
N VAL A 289 1.86 -22.30 -3.73
CA VAL A 289 1.28 -21.16 -3.01
C VAL A 289 1.10 -19.96 -3.94
N ILE A 290 -0.08 -19.36 -3.93
CA ILE A 290 -0.33 -18.04 -4.52
C ILE A 290 -0.08 -16.97 -3.43
N PRO A 291 0.96 -16.13 -3.55
CA PRO A 291 1.35 -15.16 -2.51
C PRO A 291 0.36 -14.02 -2.31
N ILE A 292 0.57 -13.29 -1.20
CA ILE A 292 -0.18 -12.08 -0.85
C ILE A 292 -0.14 -11.09 -2.01
N SER A 293 -1.30 -10.56 -2.39
CA SER A 293 -1.43 -9.49 -3.40
C SER A 293 -0.80 -9.78 -4.76
N LEU A 294 -0.54 -11.05 -5.14
CA LEU A 294 0.21 -11.39 -6.35
C LEU A 294 -0.28 -10.63 -7.60
N PHE A 295 -1.60 -10.55 -7.80
CA PHE A 295 -2.27 -9.86 -8.90
C PHE A 295 -3.22 -8.75 -8.40
N GLU A 296 -2.97 -8.17 -7.21
CA GLU A 296 -3.81 -7.10 -6.68
C GLU A 296 -3.84 -5.90 -7.66
N GLY A 297 -5.02 -5.46 -8.08
CA GLY A 297 -5.17 -4.33 -9.01
C GLY A 297 -4.90 -4.66 -10.48
N CYS A 298 -4.81 -5.93 -10.87
CA CYS A 298 -4.78 -6.33 -12.27
C CYS A 298 -6.17 -6.22 -12.91
N ILE A 299 -6.63 -4.99 -13.14
CA ILE A 299 -8.01 -4.65 -13.54
C ILE A 299 -8.42 -5.12 -14.95
N SER A 300 -7.57 -5.83 -15.69
CA SER A 300 -7.92 -6.47 -16.98
C SER A 300 -7.88 -8.00 -16.93
N LEU A 301 -7.49 -8.58 -15.79
CA LEU A 301 -7.41 -10.04 -15.63
C LEU A 301 -8.83 -10.59 -15.45
N GLU A 302 -9.36 -11.26 -16.48
CA GLU A 302 -10.72 -11.83 -16.50
C GLU A 302 -10.80 -13.31 -16.15
N THR A 303 -9.71 -14.05 -16.37
CA THR A 303 -9.58 -15.49 -16.10
C THR A 303 -8.18 -15.79 -15.60
N ILE A 304 -8.03 -16.85 -14.79
CA ILE A 304 -6.73 -17.39 -14.44
C ILE A 304 -6.85 -18.89 -14.16
N ASP A 305 -5.93 -19.67 -14.71
CA ASP A 305 -5.83 -21.10 -14.43
C ASP A 305 -4.95 -21.30 -13.18
N ILE A 306 -5.54 -21.85 -12.12
CA ILE A 306 -4.81 -22.19 -10.90
C ILE A 306 -4.28 -23.62 -11.01
N PRO A 307 -2.96 -23.86 -10.89
CA PRO A 307 -2.38 -25.20 -10.91
C PRO A 307 -2.92 -26.11 -9.80
N ASN A 308 -3.07 -27.40 -10.10
CA ASN A 308 -3.53 -28.41 -9.11
C ASN A 308 -2.54 -28.63 -7.94
N SER A 309 -1.31 -28.14 -8.04
CA SER A 309 -0.30 -28.14 -6.97
C SER A 309 -0.58 -27.09 -5.88
N VAL A 310 -1.42 -26.08 -6.15
CA VAL A 310 -1.69 -25.00 -5.20
C VAL A 310 -2.49 -25.51 -4.01
N THR A 311 -1.94 -25.32 -2.81
CA THR A 311 -2.60 -25.65 -1.54
C THR A 311 -3.09 -24.41 -0.79
N THR A 312 -2.49 -23.24 -1.05
CA THR A 312 -2.77 -22.00 -0.32
C THR A 312 -2.86 -20.81 -1.27
N ILE A 313 -3.93 -20.02 -1.12
CA ILE A 313 -4.11 -18.72 -1.77
C ILE A 313 -4.12 -17.63 -0.69
N TYR A 314 -3.05 -16.85 -0.60
CA TYR A 314 -2.90 -15.85 0.44
C TYR A 314 -3.69 -14.56 0.19
N HIS A 315 -3.80 -13.75 1.24
CA HIS A 315 -4.61 -12.53 1.30
C HIS A 315 -4.47 -11.64 0.06
N LYS A 316 -5.60 -11.10 -0.42
CA LYS A 316 -5.66 -10.11 -1.52
C LYS A 316 -5.06 -10.56 -2.85
N ALA A 317 -4.74 -11.85 -3.05
CA ALA A 317 -4.06 -12.34 -4.25
C ALA A 317 -4.71 -11.88 -5.58
N PHE A 318 -6.04 -11.80 -5.62
CA PHE A 318 -6.82 -11.37 -6.79
C PHE A 318 -7.70 -10.14 -6.51
N ARG A 319 -7.38 -9.37 -5.48
CA ARG A 319 -8.16 -8.18 -5.12
C ARG A 319 -8.15 -7.18 -6.28
N GLN A 320 -9.29 -6.56 -6.59
CA GLN A 320 -9.43 -5.57 -7.67
C GLN A 320 -9.02 -6.11 -9.06
N THR A 321 -9.35 -7.37 -9.35
CA THR A 321 -9.25 -7.96 -10.70
C THR A 321 -10.62 -7.99 -11.37
N LYS A 322 -10.68 -8.30 -12.68
CA LYS A 322 -11.93 -8.45 -13.44
C LYS A 322 -12.41 -9.90 -13.54
N LEU A 323 -11.93 -10.78 -12.65
CA LEU A 323 -12.32 -12.18 -12.64
C LEU A 323 -13.84 -12.31 -12.58
N LYS A 324 -14.42 -13.05 -13.53
CA LYS A 324 -15.87 -13.34 -13.61
C LYS A 324 -16.20 -14.74 -13.10
N ASN A 325 -15.24 -15.65 -13.24
CA ASN A 325 -15.25 -17.00 -12.72
C ASN A 325 -13.81 -17.33 -12.27
N ILE A 326 -13.70 -18.34 -11.43
CA ILE A 326 -12.42 -18.92 -11.05
C ILE A 326 -12.65 -20.37 -10.64
N ASP A 327 -11.86 -21.27 -11.21
CA ASP A 327 -11.87 -22.67 -10.82
C ASP A 327 -10.81 -22.86 -9.72
N ILE A 328 -11.27 -23.10 -8.49
CA ILE A 328 -10.40 -23.37 -7.36
C ILE A 328 -10.11 -24.88 -7.29
N PRO A 329 -8.85 -25.33 -7.42
CA PRO A 329 -8.52 -26.76 -7.36
C PRO A 329 -8.87 -27.40 -6.02
N ASN A 330 -9.23 -28.68 -6.04
CA ASN A 330 -9.57 -29.45 -4.82
C ASN A 330 -8.40 -29.59 -3.82
N SER A 331 -7.17 -29.34 -4.25
CA SER A 331 -5.98 -29.31 -3.40
C SER A 331 -5.87 -28.07 -2.53
N VAL A 332 -6.62 -27.00 -2.82
CA VAL A 332 -6.60 -25.77 -2.03
C VAL A 332 -7.26 -25.99 -0.67
N GLN A 333 -6.47 -25.82 0.38
CA GLN A 333 -6.86 -25.98 1.78
C GLN A 333 -7.09 -24.64 2.49
N ILE A 334 -6.42 -23.57 2.02
CA ILE A 334 -6.42 -22.26 2.67
C ILE A 334 -6.69 -21.16 1.64
N ILE A 335 -7.75 -20.38 1.86
CA ILE A 335 -8.03 -19.13 1.14
C ILE A 335 -8.00 -18.00 2.15
N GLY A 336 -7.08 -17.05 1.97
CA GLY A 336 -6.91 -15.91 2.85
C GLY A 336 -8.03 -14.87 2.76
N ASN A 337 -8.02 -13.92 3.69
CA ASN A 337 -8.86 -12.72 3.67
C ASN A 337 -8.75 -11.92 2.36
N ASN A 338 -9.90 -11.46 1.87
CA ASN A 338 -10.04 -10.48 0.80
C ASN A 338 -9.40 -10.90 -0.54
N VAL A 339 -9.24 -12.21 -0.77
CA VAL A 339 -8.66 -12.75 -2.00
C VAL A 339 -9.43 -12.26 -3.24
N PHE A 340 -10.76 -12.24 -3.16
CA PHE A 340 -11.65 -11.89 -4.27
C PHE A 340 -12.38 -10.55 -4.09
N THR A 341 -11.91 -9.69 -3.18
CA THR A 341 -12.51 -8.36 -2.97
C THR A 341 -12.49 -7.55 -4.27
N GLU A 342 -13.61 -6.90 -4.59
CA GLU A 342 -13.77 -6.08 -5.80
C GLU A 342 -13.54 -6.86 -7.12
N THR A 343 -13.86 -8.16 -7.13
CA THR A 343 -13.95 -8.98 -8.36
C THR A 343 -15.38 -8.99 -8.93
N GLN A 344 -15.56 -9.53 -10.14
CA GLN A 344 -16.87 -9.71 -10.80
C GLN A 344 -17.40 -11.14 -10.70
N ILE A 345 -16.88 -11.92 -9.74
CA ILE A 345 -17.27 -13.32 -9.52
C ILE A 345 -18.72 -13.36 -9.01
N LYS A 346 -19.58 -14.06 -9.76
CA LYS A 346 -21.00 -14.25 -9.42
C LYS A 346 -21.27 -15.49 -8.59
N GLU A 347 -20.49 -16.54 -8.82
CA GLU A 347 -20.58 -17.83 -8.15
C GLU A 347 -19.17 -18.28 -7.78
N LEU A 348 -18.99 -18.72 -6.54
CA LEU A 348 -17.68 -19.17 -6.03
C LEU A 348 -17.82 -20.62 -5.57
N ASN A 349 -17.25 -21.53 -6.37
CA ASN A 349 -17.16 -22.93 -6.01
C ASN A 349 -15.92 -23.15 -5.15
N LEU A 350 -16.12 -23.64 -3.94
CA LEU A 350 -15.06 -23.89 -2.98
C LEU A 350 -14.76 -25.39 -2.86
N PRO A 351 -13.49 -25.78 -2.65
CA PRO A 351 -13.12 -27.17 -2.40
C PRO A 351 -13.86 -27.78 -1.21
N GLU A 352 -14.19 -29.07 -1.28
CA GLU A 352 -14.87 -29.76 -0.18
C GLU A 352 -14.01 -29.83 1.10
N GLU A 353 -12.70 -30.03 0.92
CA GLU A 353 -11.70 -30.17 1.99
C GLU A 353 -11.09 -28.82 2.44
N LEU A 354 -11.71 -27.70 2.08
CA LEU A 354 -11.23 -26.37 2.48
C LEU A 354 -11.21 -26.26 4.01
N ILE A 355 -10.02 -26.07 4.58
CA ILE A 355 -9.78 -25.98 6.03
C ILE A 355 -10.06 -24.56 6.52
N TYR A 356 -9.60 -23.56 5.76
CA TYR A 356 -9.72 -22.16 6.15
C TYR A 356 -10.21 -21.29 4.98
N LEU A 357 -11.25 -20.51 5.27
CA LEU A 357 -11.76 -19.46 4.40
C LEU A 357 -11.76 -18.13 5.15
N GLY A 358 -10.96 -17.18 4.67
CA GLY A 358 -10.97 -15.81 5.16
C GLY A 358 -12.19 -15.02 4.72
N THR A 359 -12.23 -13.75 5.10
CA THR A 359 -13.33 -12.85 4.68
C THR A 359 -13.44 -12.71 3.15
N LEU A 360 -14.69 -12.64 2.67
CA LEU A 360 -15.11 -12.35 1.30
C LEU A 360 -15.68 -10.91 1.19
N SER A 361 -15.21 -10.00 2.06
CA SER A 361 -15.63 -8.58 2.07
C SER A 361 -15.44 -7.94 0.69
N GLY A 362 -16.42 -7.16 0.27
CA GLY A 362 -16.41 -6.43 -1.00
C GLY A 362 -16.58 -7.30 -2.25
N MET A 363 -16.96 -8.58 -2.13
CA MET A 363 -17.46 -9.36 -3.26
C MET A 363 -18.88 -8.89 -3.65
N SER A 364 -18.98 -7.72 -4.29
CA SER A 364 -20.26 -7.06 -4.56
C SER A 364 -21.10 -7.71 -5.66
N TYR A 365 -20.56 -8.69 -6.40
CA TYR A 365 -21.23 -9.39 -7.49
C TYR A 365 -21.63 -10.83 -7.15
N LEU A 366 -21.19 -11.37 -6.01
CA LEU A 366 -21.46 -12.75 -5.61
C LEU A 366 -22.96 -12.92 -5.33
N GLU A 367 -23.68 -13.68 -6.15
CA GLU A 367 -25.14 -13.80 -6.11
C GLU A 367 -25.62 -14.90 -5.15
N THR A 368 -24.81 -15.95 -4.97
CA THR A 368 -25.06 -17.05 -4.06
C THR A 368 -23.78 -17.45 -3.34
N PHE A 369 -23.91 -18.07 -2.16
CA PHE A 369 -22.77 -18.59 -1.42
C PHE A 369 -23.11 -19.91 -0.74
N ASN A 370 -22.30 -20.94 -1.00
CA ASN A 370 -22.41 -22.25 -0.38
C ASN A 370 -21.26 -22.44 0.61
N PHE A 371 -21.59 -22.71 1.87
CA PHE A 371 -20.59 -22.93 2.91
C PHE A 371 -19.84 -24.26 2.71
N PRO A 372 -18.49 -24.27 2.76
CA PRO A 372 -17.70 -25.51 2.77
C PRO A 372 -18.10 -26.46 3.89
N LYS A 373 -17.97 -27.78 3.67
CA LYS A 373 -18.43 -28.82 4.61
C LYS A 373 -17.74 -28.73 5.98
N ASN A 374 -16.46 -28.37 6.00
CA ASN A 374 -15.64 -28.32 7.22
C ASN A 374 -15.70 -26.98 7.96
N MET A 375 -16.42 -25.97 7.44
CA MET A 375 -16.53 -24.66 8.08
C MET A 375 -17.47 -24.72 9.28
N THR A 376 -16.97 -24.35 10.47
CA THR A 376 -17.72 -24.32 11.75
C THR A 376 -17.92 -22.91 12.32
N GLU A 377 -17.26 -21.91 11.74
CA GLU A 377 -17.32 -20.51 12.16
C GLU A 377 -17.29 -19.58 10.95
N ILE A 378 -18.00 -18.47 11.03
CA ILE A 378 -17.97 -17.39 10.03
C ILE A 378 -17.04 -16.29 10.54
N PRO A 379 -15.98 -15.91 9.80
CA PRO A 379 -15.03 -14.92 10.27
C PRO A 379 -15.63 -13.49 10.30
N ALA A 380 -14.95 -12.59 11.01
CA ALA A 380 -15.29 -11.16 11.01
C ALA A 380 -15.36 -10.58 9.59
N ARG A 381 -16.31 -9.67 9.35
CA ARG A 381 -16.54 -8.98 8.07
C ARG A 381 -16.75 -9.92 6.87
N PHE A 382 -17.20 -11.15 7.08
CA PHE A 382 -17.25 -12.20 6.05
C PHE A 382 -17.83 -11.79 4.70
N LEU A 383 -19.02 -11.20 4.65
CA LEU A 383 -19.68 -10.70 3.44
C LEU A 383 -19.94 -9.19 3.52
N GLU A 384 -19.10 -8.46 4.24
CA GLU A 384 -19.19 -7.00 4.35
C GLU A 384 -19.34 -6.36 2.96
N SER A 385 -20.30 -5.45 2.83
CA SER A 385 -20.59 -4.72 1.59
C SER A 385 -20.98 -5.57 0.38
N ASN A 386 -21.35 -6.85 0.54
CA ASN A 386 -21.97 -7.63 -0.54
C ASN A 386 -23.34 -7.02 -0.92
N LYS A 387 -23.59 -6.84 -2.23
CA LYS A 387 -24.77 -6.12 -2.76
C LYS A 387 -25.76 -7.00 -3.50
N THR A 388 -25.55 -8.31 -3.51
CA THR A 388 -26.22 -9.22 -4.44
C THR A 388 -26.88 -10.39 -3.75
N ILE A 389 -26.31 -10.93 -2.66
CA ILE A 389 -26.94 -11.99 -1.87
C ILE A 389 -28.13 -11.39 -1.13
N LYS A 390 -29.32 -11.91 -1.45
CA LYS A 390 -30.60 -11.54 -0.83
C LYS A 390 -31.06 -12.52 0.23
N HIS A 391 -30.77 -13.80 0.02
CA HIS A 391 -31.17 -14.87 0.92
C HIS A 391 -29.94 -15.71 1.25
N LEU A 392 -29.75 -15.98 2.53
CA LEU A 392 -28.64 -16.80 3.00
C LEU A 392 -29.14 -17.69 4.14
N GLU A 393 -28.76 -18.96 4.09
CA GLU A 393 -29.04 -19.95 5.13
C GLU A 393 -27.71 -20.40 5.73
N ILE A 394 -27.58 -20.21 7.04
CA ILE A 394 -26.40 -20.63 7.79
C ILE A 394 -26.59 -22.10 8.19
N PRO A 395 -25.65 -23.02 7.85
CA PRO A 395 -25.80 -24.42 8.22
C PRO A 395 -25.68 -24.67 9.73
N GLU A 396 -26.38 -25.68 10.25
CA GLU A 396 -26.40 -26.10 11.68
C GLU A 396 -25.02 -26.31 12.33
N ARG A 397 -23.99 -26.63 11.53
CA ARG A 397 -22.60 -26.83 12.01
C ARG A 397 -21.89 -25.52 12.36
N ILE A 398 -22.39 -24.37 11.91
CA ILE A 398 -21.81 -23.07 12.20
C ILE A 398 -22.24 -22.66 13.61
N THR A 399 -21.29 -22.59 14.53
CA THR A 399 -21.55 -22.30 15.95
C THR A 399 -21.36 -20.83 16.31
N HIS A 400 -20.60 -20.09 15.49
CA HIS A 400 -20.25 -18.70 15.76
C HIS A 400 -20.12 -17.85 14.48
N ILE A 401 -20.53 -16.58 14.56
CA ILE A 401 -20.43 -15.57 13.50
C ILE A 401 -19.73 -14.32 14.05
N GLY A 402 -18.56 -14.03 13.51
CA GLY A 402 -17.73 -12.92 13.97
C GLY A 402 -18.29 -11.53 13.65
N GLU A 403 -17.64 -10.52 14.23
CA GLU A 403 -18.06 -9.12 14.17
C GLU A 403 -18.30 -8.63 12.74
N TYR A 404 -19.37 -7.84 12.55
CA TYR A 404 -19.68 -7.19 11.28
C TYR A 404 -19.82 -8.13 10.05
N ALA A 405 -20.05 -9.43 10.25
CA ALA A 405 -20.03 -10.41 9.17
C ALA A 405 -20.96 -10.10 7.98
N PHE A 406 -22.11 -9.47 8.23
CA PHE A 406 -23.09 -9.08 7.20
C PHE A 406 -23.37 -7.58 7.19
N THR A 407 -22.39 -6.75 7.57
CA THR A 407 -22.51 -5.28 7.52
C THR A 407 -22.67 -4.77 6.09
N ASN A 408 -23.51 -3.74 5.91
CA ASN A 408 -23.77 -3.10 4.63
C ASN A 408 -24.19 -4.10 3.53
N THR A 409 -24.90 -5.17 3.88
CA THR A 409 -25.36 -6.18 2.92
C THR A 409 -26.75 -5.87 2.36
N ASN A 410 -27.07 -6.47 1.21
CA ASN A 410 -28.43 -6.49 0.64
C ASN A 410 -29.24 -7.74 1.02
N ILE A 411 -28.84 -8.43 2.09
CA ILE A 411 -29.57 -9.59 2.61
C ILE A 411 -30.96 -9.13 3.08
N GLU A 412 -31.99 -9.69 2.46
CA GLU A 412 -33.40 -9.51 2.81
C GLU A 412 -33.84 -10.55 3.86
N THR A 413 -33.29 -11.77 3.79
CA THR A 413 -33.59 -12.87 4.72
C THR A 413 -32.32 -13.64 5.08
N LEU A 414 -32.05 -13.76 6.38
CA LEU A 414 -31.01 -14.63 6.92
C LEU A 414 -31.63 -15.66 7.87
N ILE A 415 -31.39 -16.94 7.62
CA ILE A 415 -31.76 -18.02 8.53
C ILE A 415 -30.50 -18.43 9.30
N ILE A 416 -30.54 -18.31 10.62
CA ILE A 416 -29.46 -18.73 11.52
C ILE A 416 -29.97 -19.88 12.41
N PRO A 417 -29.20 -20.97 12.57
CA PRO A 417 -29.50 -22.04 13.52
C PRO A 417 -29.61 -21.53 14.95
N ASN A 418 -30.46 -22.20 15.74
CA ASN A 418 -30.67 -21.83 17.14
C ASN A 418 -29.42 -21.96 18.01
N THR A 419 -28.47 -22.80 17.60
CA THR A 419 -27.18 -23.06 18.29
C THR A 419 -26.11 -22.02 18.00
N THR A 420 -26.32 -21.14 17.02
CA THR A 420 -25.30 -20.19 16.55
C THR A 420 -25.32 -18.89 17.34
N THR A 421 -24.14 -18.46 17.81
CA THR A 421 -23.93 -17.15 18.43
C THR A 421 -23.34 -16.14 17.43
N PHE A 422 -23.50 -14.85 17.69
CA PHE A 422 -22.90 -13.81 16.85
C PHE A 422 -22.43 -12.58 17.64
N ASP A 423 -21.46 -11.88 17.07
CA ASP A 423 -20.81 -10.72 17.64
C ASP A 423 -21.44 -9.37 17.21
N GLU A 424 -20.81 -8.27 17.64
CA GLU A 424 -21.27 -6.92 17.37
C GLU A 424 -21.38 -6.56 15.88
N GLY A 425 -22.33 -5.68 15.57
CA GLY A 425 -22.46 -5.09 14.25
C GLY A 425 -22.89 -6.03 13.12
N LEU A 426 -23.42 -7.22 13.44
CA LEU A 426 -23.79 -8.26 12.46
C LEU A 426 -24.46 -7.70 11.19
N PHE A 427 -25.45 -6.81 11.34
CA PHE A 427 -26.22 -6.17 10.26
C PHE A 427 -26.11 -4.65 10.25
N PHE A 428 -24.98 -4.10 10.72
CA PHE A 428 -24.74 -2.67 10.68
C PHE A 428 -24.92 -2.14 9.25
N GLN A 429 -25.73 -1.09 9.05
CA GLN A 429 -26.04 -0.51 7.72
C GLN A 429 -26.70 -1.46 6.69
N SER A 430 -27.22 -2.61 7.11
CA SER A 430 -27.89 -3.56 6.20
C SER A 430 -29.35 -3.16 5.96
N LYS A 431 -29.55 -2.27 4.99
CA LYS A 431 -30.82 -1.57 4.73
C LYS A 431 -31.93 -2.43 4.12
N GLN A 432 -31.61 -3.64 3.64
CA GLN A 432 -32.59 -4.54 3.03
C GLN A 432 -33.15 -5.58 4.00
N LEU A 433 -32.53 -5.75 5.17
CA LEU A 433 -33.02 -6.68 6.19
C LEU A 433 -34.29 -6.12 6.83
N LYS A 434 -35.43 -6.77 6.61
CA LYS A 434 -36.74 -6.32 7.14
C LYS A 434 -37.13 -6.97 8.47
N ALA A 435 -36.75 -8.22 8.66
CA ALA A 435 -37.04 -8.98 9.87
C ALA A 435 -35.87 -9.92 10.19
N PHE A 436 -35.74 -10.29 11.45
CA PHE A 436 -34.71 -11.22 11.91
C PHE A 436 -35.22 -12.03 13.10
N THR A 437 -34.90 -13.33 13.13
CA THR A 437 -35.19 -14.20 14.29
C THR A 437 -33.90 -14.40 15.06
N ILE A 438 -33.92 -14.06 16.35
CA ILE A 438 -32.76 -14.20 17.22
C ILE A 438 -32.61 -15.69 17.62
N PRO A 439 -31.44 -16.32 17.40
CA PRO A 439 -31.17 -17.68 17.84
C PRO A 439 -31.35 -17.87 19.35
N SER A 440 -31.92 -18.99 19.79
CA SER A 440 -32.16 -19.24 21.22
C SER A 440 -30.90 -19.42 22.07
N SER A 441 -29.73 -19.65 21.45
CA SER A 441 -28.43 -19.63 22.13
C SER A 441 -27.98 -18.22 22.54
N MET A 442 -28.57 -17.16 21.98
CA MET A 442 -28.19 -15.80 22.29
C MET A 442 -28.68 -15.37 23.67
N THR A 443 -27.78 -14.79 24.46
CA THR A 443 -28.05 -14.23 25.80
C THR A 443 -28.02 -12.71 25.82
N SER A 444 -27.64 -12.07 24.71
CA SER A 444 -27.61 -10.63 24.54
C SER A 444 -27.81 -10.28 23.06
N ILE A 445 -28.30 -9.07 22.79
CA ILE A 445 -28.18 -8.45 21.46
C ILE A 445 -26.94 -7.56 21.52
N PRO A 446 -25.85 -7.90 20.81
CA PRO A 446 -24.62 -7.14 20.85
C PRO A 446 -24.76 -5.68 20.41
N LYS A 447 -23.70 -4.91 20.65
CA LYS A 447 -23.58 -3.52 20.22
C LYS A 447 -23.78 -3.41 18.71
N ASN A 448 -24.48 -2.35 18.27
CA ASN A 448 -24.67 -2.01 16.85
C ASN A 448 -25.30 -3.10 15.96
N THR A 449 -25.81 -4.22 16.49
CA THR A 449 -26.24 -5.39 15.68
C THR A 449 -27.15 -5.01 14.51
N PHE A 450 -28.15 -4.15 14.75
CA PHE A 450 -29.12 -3.69 13.75
C PHE A 450 -29.03 -2.18 13.50
N ALA A 451 -27.93 -1.53 13.90
CA ALA A 451 -27.82 -0.09 13.74
C ALA A 451 -27.79 0.30 12.24
N PHE A 452 -28.53 1.35 11.87
CA PHE A 452 -28.73 1.78 10.48
C PHE A 452 -29.32 0.72 9.54
N SER A 453 -29.90 -0.36 10.07
CA SER A 453 -30.54 -1.42 9.28
C SER A 453 -31.92 -1.01 8.76
N GLY A 454 -32.45 -1.81 7.83
CA GLY A 454 -33.81 -1.68 7.30
C GLY A 454 -34.89 -2.34 8.15
N LEU A 455 -34.54 -2.82 9.35
CA LEU A 455 -35.38 -3.68 10.18
C LEU A 455 -36.72 -2.99 10.50
N GLU A 456 -37.82 -3.67 10.23
CA GLU A 456 -39.19 -3.18 10.41
C GLU A 456 -39.80 -3.69 11.72
N THR A 457 -39.48 -4.94 12.09
CA THR A 457 -40.00 -5.61 13.30
C THR A 457 -38.96 -6.50 13.97
N ILE A 458 -39.07 -6.67 15.28
CA ILE A 458 -38.26 -7.61 16.04
C ILE A 458 -39.01 -8.16 17.26
N HIS A 459 -38.80 -9.45 17.53
CA HIS A 459 -39.21 -10.11 18.76
C HIS A 459 -37.98 -10.45 19.60
N ILE A 460 -37.96 -9.97 20.84
CA ILE A 460 -36.87 -10.17 21.80
C ILE A 460 -37.25 -11.33 22.73
N PRO A 461 -36.62 -12.52 22.59
CA PRO A 461 -36.98 -13.68 23.40
C PRO A 461 -36.42 -13.58 24.82
N SER A 462 -36.99 -14.37 25.74
CA SER A 462 -36.64 -14.42 27.17
C SER A 462 -35.19 -14.84 27.46
N THR A 463 -34.51 -15.42 26.49
CA THR A 463 -33.08 -15.77 26.60
C THR A 463 -32.17 -14.53 26.64
N ILE A 464 -32.64 -13.38 26.12
CA ILE A 464 -31.88 -12.14 26.05
C ILE A 464 -31.90 -11.41 27.39
N ASN A 465 -30.73 -11.30 28.02
CA ASN A 465 -30.52 -10.57 29.27
C ASN A 465 -30.09 -9.11 29.03
N TYR A 466 -29.46 -8.80 27.90
CA TYR A 466 -28.84 -7.50 27.64
C TYR A 466 -29.07 -7.04 26.20
N ILE A 467 -29.44 -5.77 26.00
CA ILE A 467 -29.48 -5.11 24.69
C ILE A 467 -28.37 -4.07 24.66
N GLY A 468 -27.38 -4.27 23.78
CA GLY A 468 -26.16 -3.49 23.73
C GLY A 468 -26.33 -2.06 23.20
N ILE A 469 -25.26 -1.27 23.34
CA ILE A 469 -25.21 0.13 22.91
C ILE A 469 -25.59 0.23 21.43
N ASN A 470 -26.52 1.13 21.13
CA ASN A 470 -27.03 1.37 19.78
C ASN A 470 -27.51 0.11 19.05
N ALA A 471 -27.91 -0.97 19.73
CA ALA A 471 -28.29 -2.24 19.08
C ALA A 471 -29.30 -2.04 17.92
N PHE A 472 -30.25 -1.11 18.05
CA PHE A 472 -31.22 -0.71 17.03
C PHE A 472 -31.11 0.78 16.66
N GLY A 473 -29.98 1.43 16.98
CA GLY A 473 -29.78 2.85 16.71
C GLY A 473 -29.88 3.17 15.22
N TYR A 474 -30.63 4.20 14.84
CA TYR A 474 -30.89 4.59 13.46
C TYR A 474 -31.61 3.53 12.61
N ALA A 475 -32.23 2.51 13.21
CA ALA A 475 -33.15 1.60 12.52
C ALA A 475 -34.47 2.34 12.20
N ARG A 476 -34.44 3.23 11.22
CA ARG A 476 -35.52 4.20 10.94
C ARG A 476 -36.85 3.59 10.52
N ASN A 477 -36.84 2.35 10.02
CA ASN A 477 -38.04 1.61 9.61
C ASN A 477 -38.67 0.81 10.75
N LEU A 478 -37.98 0.67 11.89
CA LEU A 478 -38.41 -0.17 13.00
C LEU A 478 -39.67 0.43 13.62
N HIS A 479 -40.81 -0.24 13.43
CA HIS A 479 -42.11 0.22 13.91
C HIS A 479 -42.69 -0.66 15.02
N THR A 480 -42.17 -1.89 15.20
CA THR A 480 -42.65 -2.81 16.24
C THR A 480 -41.50 -3.55 16.91
N VAL A 481 -41.45 -3.46 18.24
CA VAL A 481 -40.54 -4.20 19.11
C VAL A 481 -41.38 -4.91 20.16
N THR A 482 -41.26 -6.23 20.26
CA THR A 482 -41.97 -7.02 21.29
C THR A 482 -40.95 -7.73 22.18
N PHE A 483 -41.29 -7.89 23.45
CA PHE A 483 -40.43 -8.49 24.46
C PHE A 483 -41.14 -9.67 25.13
N GLU A 484 -40.39 -10.73 25.41
CA GLU A 484 -40.68 -11.61 26.54
C GLU A 484 -39.99 -11.08 27.82
N GLU A 485 -40.38 -11.61 28.97
CA GLU A 485 -39.70 -11.31 30.25
C GLU A 485 -38.33 -11.98 30.30
N GLY A 486 -37.28 -11.23 30.63
CA GLY A 486 -35.91 -11.74 30.71
C GLY A 486 -34.82 -10.68 30.56
N VAL A 487 -35.10 -9.62 29.79
CA VAL A 487 -34.16 -8.51 29.57
C VAL A 487 -33.91 -7.77 30.88
N LYS A 488 -32.65 -7.66 31.30
CA LYS A 488 -32.21 -7.00 32.54
C LYS A 488 -31.68 -5.59 32.31
N SER A 489 -30.98 -5.37 31.19
CA SER A 489 -30.42 -4.06 30.83
C SER A 489 -30.68 -3.74 29.37
N ILE A 490 -31.01 -2.47 29.11
CA ILE A 490 -31.04 -1.88 27.78
C ILE A 490 -30.09 -0.69 27.79
N GLU A 491 -28.98 -0.83 27.07
CA GLU A 491 -27.87 0.11 27.10
C GLU A 491 -28.14 1.41 26.31
N SER A 492 -27.22 2.36 26.42
CA SER A 492 -27.36 3.69 25.81
C SER A 492 -27.62 3.66 24.31
N GLY A 493 -28.55 4.52 23.88
CA GLY A 493 -28.90 4.71 22.47
C GLY A 493 -29.51 3.49 21.76
N ALA A 494 -29.91 2.45 22.50
CA ALA A 494 -30.41 1.21 21.92
C ALA A 494 -31.49 1.40 20.83
N PHE A 495 -32.38 2.39 20.98
CA PHE A 495 -33.43 2.75 20.01
C PHE A 495 -33.33 4.22 19.55
N MET A 496 -32.12 4.79 19.57
CA MET A 496 -31.91 6.17 19.13
C MET A 496 -32.31 6.31 17.65
N PHE A 497 -32.99 7.39 17.27
CA PHE A 497 -33.43 7.68 15.89
C PHE A 497 -34.24 6.54 15.22
N THR A 498 -35.04 5.79 15.99
CA THR A 498 -36.07 4.88 15.45
C THR A 498 -37.30 5.67 15.01
N GLU A 499 -37.20 6.31 13.85
CA GLU A 499 -38.16 7.30 13.33
C GLU A 499 -39.53 6.71 12.89
N SER A 500 -39.74 5.40 12.99
CA SER A 500 -41.02 4.74 12.70
C SER A 500 -41.69 4.08 13.92
N LEU A 501 -41.00 3.99 15.05
CA LEU A 501 -41.53 3.39 16.27
C LEU A 501 -42.62 4.29 16.85
N ARG A 502 -43.82 3.74 17.10
CA ARG A 502 -44.98 4.49 17.62
C ARG A 502 -45.24 4.26 19.09
N GLU A 503 -45.02 3.04 19.55
CA GLU A 503 -45.20 2.68 20.96
C GLU A 503 -44.22 1.59 21.36
N ILE A 504 -43.87 1.57 22.64
CA ILE A 504 -43.05 0.51 23.23
C ILE A 504 -43.38 0.33 24.71
N THR A 505 -43.45 -0.93 25.13
CA THR A 505 -43.58 -1.32 26.54
C THR A 505 -42.31 -2.06 26.94
N ILE A 506 -41.56 -1.49 27.87
CA ILE A 506 -40.34 -2.09 28.42
C ILE A 506 -40.76 -3.12 29.49
N PRO A 507 -40.26 -4.38 29.44
CA PRO A 507 -40.72 -5.44 30.32
C PRO A 507 -40.29 -5.21 31.77
N GLU A 508 -41.04 -5.76 32.74
CA GLU A 508 -40.79 -5.54 34.17
C GLU A 508 -39.45 -6.14 34.63
N SER A 509 -38.87 -7.08 33.87
CA SER A 509 -37.53 -7.60 34.15
C SER A 509 -36.39 -6.57 34.00
N VAL A 510 -36.61 -5.44 33.32
CA VAL A 510 -35.56 -4.45 33.03
C VAL A 510 -35.25 -3.60 34.26
N ILE A 511 -34.00 -3.68 34.73
CA ILE A 511 -33.49 -2.95 35.90
C ILE A 511 -32.76 -1.67 35.47
N THR A 512 -32.04 -1.73 34.34
CA THR A 512 -31.18 -0.63 33.87
C THR A 512 -31.68 -0.08 32.54
N LEU A 513 -31.90 1.23 32.51
CA LEU A 513 -32.21 2.01 31.30
C LEU A 513 -31.00 2.88 30.94
N GLY A 514 -30.51 2.79 29.72
CA GLY A 514 -29.41 3.61 29.21
C GLY A 514 -29.84 5.01 28.76
N SER A 515 -28.88 5.94 28.79
CA SER A 515 -29.06 7.31 28.25
C SER A 515 -29.34 7.30 26.75
N GLU A 516 -30.03 8.35 26.25
CA GLU A 516 -30.36 8.54 24.84
C GLU A 516 -31.20 7.41 24.19
N MET A 517 -31.82 6.53 24.99
CA MET A 517 -32.45 5.30 24.51
C MET A 517 -33.43 5.52 23.35
N PHE A 518 -34.25 6.56 23.39
CA PHE A 518 -35.22 6.93 22.34
C PHE A 518 -34.99 8.33 21.78
N LYS A 519 -33.77 8.87 21.91
CA LYS A 519 -33.45 10.20 21.37
C LYS A 519 -33.72 10.24 19.87
N GLY A 520 -34.49 11.22 19.40
CA GLY A 520 -34.86 11.39 18.00
C GLY A 520 -35.88 10.38 17.46
N ALA A 521 -36.53 9.58 18.31
CA ALA A 521 -37.65 8.71 17.93
C ALA A 521 -38.91 9.55 17.61
N SER A 522 -38.87 10.23 16.46
CA SER A 522 -39.75 11.35 16.12
C SER A 522 -41.24 11.01 16.01
N LYS A 523 -41.60 9.74 15.77
CA LYS A 523 -42.98 9.23 15.70
C LYS A 523 -43.44 8.48 16.96
N LEU A 524 -42.61 8.42 18.00
CA LEU A 524 -42.92 7.72 19.23
C LEU A 524 -43.97 8.51 20.02
N GLU A 525 -45.14 7.91 20.24
CA GLU A 525 -46.30 8.54 20.86
C GLU A 525 -46.50 8.08 22.32
N ARG A 526 -46.08 6.85 22.65
CA ARG A 526 -46.28 6.20 23.95
C ARG A 526 -45.07 5.36 24.37
N VAL A 527 -44.58 5.58 25.59
CA VAL A 527 -43.60 4.71 26.25
C VAL A 527 -44.13 4.31 27.63
N THR A 528 -44.02 3.01 27.93
CA THR A 528 -44.21 2.45 29.28
C THR A 528 -42.89 1.91 29.79
N VAL A 529 -42.47 2.36 30.97
CA VAL A 529 -41.27 1.87 31.68
C VAL A 529 -41.66 0.94 32.84
N PRO A 530 -40.75 0.10 33.35
CA PRO A 530 -41.04 -0.80 34.47
C PRO A 530 -41.51 -0.07 35.73
N SER A 531 -42.40 -0.69 36.50
CA SER A 531 -43.00 -0.12 37.71
C SER A 531 -42.00 0.24 38.81
N HIS A 532 -40.82 -0.39 38.82
CA HIS A 532 -39.73 -0.18 39.77
C HIS A 532 -38.63 0.79 39.28
N THR A 533 -38.84 1.45 38.14
CA THR A 533 -37.89 2.43 37.57
C THR A 533 -37.60 3.58 38.54
N ILE A 534 -36.36 3.69 39.02
CA ILE A 534 -35.95 4.72 40.00
C ILE A 534 -35.56 6.04 39.33
N ALA A 535 -35.05 6.01 38.10
CA ALA A 535 -34.55 7.19 37.41
C ALA A 535 -34.84 7.11 35.91
N ILE A 536 -35.23 8.24 35.32
CA ILE A 536 -35.21 8.41 33.87
C ILE A 536 -33.82 8.91 33.46
N PRO A 537 -33.09 8.20 32.57
CA PRO A 537 -31.75 8.59 32.15
C PRO A 537 -31.69 9.90 31.35
N ASP A 538 -30.48 10.42 31.16
CA ASP A 538 -30.23 11.61 30.35
C ASP A 538 -30.67 11.39 28.90
N ARG A 539 -31.29 12.43 28.31
CA ARG A 539 -31.71 12.48 26.90
C ARG A 539 -32.61 11.32 26.46
N PHE A 540 -33.27 10.64 27.40
CA PHE A 540 -34.06 9.43 27.16
C PHE A 540 -35.05 9.55 25.98
N LEU A 541 -35.78 10.67 25.89
CA LEU A 541 -36.74 11.06 24.85
C LEU A 541 -36.43 12.47 24.32
N GLU A 542 -35.15 12.85 24.20
CA GLU A 542 -34.78 14.11 23.54
C GLU A 542 -35.23 14.08 22.07
N ASP A 543 -35.92 15.13 21.60
CA ASP A 543 -36.39 15.30 20.23
C ASP A 543 -37.39 14.21 19.74
N ALA A 544 -38.14 13.58 20.65
CA ALA A 544 -39.27 12.71 20.30
C ALA A 544 -40.53 13.54 20.01
N TYR A 545 -40.53 14.23 18.86
CA TYR A 545 -41.52 15.27 18.51
C TYR A 545 -43.00 14.86 18.53
N SER A 546 -43.34 13.56 18.50
CA SER A 546 -44.73 13.07 18.57
C SER A 546 -45.15 12.57 19.95
N MET A 547 -44.25 12.60 20.94
CA MET A 547 -44.49 12.08 22.28
C MET A 547 -45.53 12.94 23.00
N LYS A 548 -46.70 12.36 23.27
CA LYS A 548 -47.82 13.01 23.97
C LYS A 548 -48.05 12.44 25.36
N TYR A 549 -47.74 11.17 25.56
CA TYR A 549 -48.02 10.45 26.79
C TYR A 549 -46.83 9.59 27.21
N PHE A 550 -46.31 9.87 28.40
CA PHE A 550 -45.30 9.06 29.05
C PHE A 550 -45.89 8.49 30.34
N ASN A 551 -45.84 7.16 30.49
CA ASN A 551 -46.35 6.51 31.70
C ASN A 551 -45.27 6.52 32.79
N PHE A 552 -45.34 7.49 33.70
CA PHE A 552 -44.41 7.58 34.81
C PHE A 552 -44.66 6.47 35.85
N ALA A 553 -43.63 5.70 36.17
CA ALA A 553 -43.66 4.83 37.35
C ALA A 553 -43.60 5.66 38.64
N ASN A 554 -44.44 5.34 39.63
CA ASN A 554 -44.50 6.07 40.90
C ASN A 554 -43.20 5.99 41.73
N SER A 555 -42.30 5.08 41.40
CA SER A 555 -41.00 4.86 42.03
C SER A 555 -39.91 5.84 41.54
N ILE A 556 -40.14 6.57 40.46
CA ILE A 556 -39.17 7.51 39.87
C ILE A 556 -38.85 8.63 40.86
N LYS A 557 -37.56 8.80 41.18
CA LYS A 557 -37.00 9.85 42.04
C LYS A 557 -36.33 10.95 41.26
N THR A 558 -35.77 10.66 40.09
CA THR A 558 -35.01 11.64 39.30
C THR A 558 -35.36 11.56 37.82
N ILE A 559 -35.49 12.72 37.18
CA ILE A 559 -35.61 12.86 35.73
C ILE A 559 -34.33 13.49 35.21
N GLY A 560 -33.58 12.77 34.37
CA GLY A 560 -32.26 13.14 33.87
C GLY A 560 -32.24 14.32 32.90
N ALA A 561 -31.03 14.78 32.58
CA ALA A 561 -30.82 15.99 31.81
C ALA A 561 -31.34 15.82 30.38
N SER A 562 -32.10 16.81 29.89
CA SER A 562 -32.74 16.80 28.56
C SER A 562 -33.64 15.59 28.26
N SER A 563 -34.06 14.81 29.25
CA SER A 563 -34.74 13.52 29.03
C SER A 563 -36.06 13.64 28.26
N PHE A 564 -36.74 14.77 28.35
CA PHE A 564 -38.02 15.09 27.70
C PHE A 564 -37.92 16.41 26.92
N LYS A 565 -36.73 16.75 26.41
CA LYS A 565 -36.53 17.96 25.61
C LYS A 565 -37.20 17.85 24.24
N ASN A 566 -37.90 18.91 23.81
CA ASN A 566 -38.55 19.05 22.50
C ASN A 566 -39.58 17.95 22.17
N ASN A 567 -40.51 17.65 23.09
CA ASN A 567 -41.63 16.73 22.86
C ASN A 567 -42.96 17.47 22.60
N ALA A 568 -44.05 16.70 22.40
CA ALA A 568 -45.40 17.21 22.16
C ALA A 568 -46.35 16.97 23.36
N PHE A 569 -45.82 16.97 24.59
CA PHE A 569 -46.65 16.90 25.79
C PHE A 569 -47.63 18.07 25.83
N THR A 570 -48.90 17.78 26.11
CA THR A 570 -49.94 18.81 26.37
C THR A 570 -50.15 19.01 27.86
N SER A 571 -49.96 17.95 28.65
CA SER A 571 -49.98 17.97 30.11
C SER A 571 -49.01 16.93 30.65
N VAL A 572 -48.42 17.19 31.82
CA VAL A 572 -47.54 16.26 32.52
C VAL A 572 -47.99 16.16 33.97
N THR A 573 -48.23 14.94 34.45
CA THR A 573 -48.40 14.66 35.88
C THR A 573 -47.13 13.96 36.37
N LEU A 574 -46.41 14.62 37.28
CA LEU A 574 -45.16 14.09 37.81
C LEU A 574 -45.42 12.96 38.82
N PRO A 575 -44.58 11.91 38.85
CA PRO A 575 -44.80 10.76 39.72
C PRO A 575 -44.61 11.12 41.20
N GLU A 576 -45.35 10.44 42.09
CA GLU A 576 -45.41 10.78 43.52
C GLU A 576 -44.04 10.81 44.22
N SER A 577 -43.10 9.93 43.86
CA SER A 577 -41.78 9.86 44.49
C SER A 577 -40.74 10.82 43.90
N LEU A 578 -41.07 11.62 42.89
CA LEU A 578 -40.10 12.47 42.19
C LEU A 578 -39.51 13.52 43.13
N GLN A 579 -38.19 13.66 43.12
CA GLN A 579 -37.44 14.60 43.96
C GLN A 579 -36.64 15.62 43.14
N VAL A 580 -36.08 15.22 41.99
CA VAL A 580 -35.20 16.06 41.18
C VAL A 580 -35.57 16.03 39.71
N ILE A 581 -35.64 17.21 39.08
CA ILE A 581 -35.73 17.40 37.64
C ILE A 581 -34.44 18.09 37.18
N ASP A 582 -33.66 17.40 36.35
CA ASP A 582 -32.32 17.85 35.94
C ASP A 582 -32.34 18.87 34.79
N ASP A 583 -31.16 19.33 34.39
CA ASP A 583 -30.97 20.41 33.43
C ASP A 583 -31.67 20.13 32.10
N TYR A 584 -32.41 21.11 31.58
CA TYR A 584 -33.15 21.01 30.32
C TYR A 584 -34.18 19.86 30.21
N ALA A 585 -34.51 19.15 31.31
CA ALA A 585 -35.32 17.94 31.27
C ALA A 585 -36.59 18.05 30.42
N PHE A 586 -37.38 19.11 30.56
CA PHE A 586 -38.58 19.42 29.79
C PHE A 586 -38.43 20.69 28.94
N PHE A 587 -37.22 21.01 28.48
CA PHE A 587 -36.99 22.19 27.65
C PHE A 587 -37.72 22.08 26.30
N GLY A 588 -38.37 23.16 25.87
CA GLY A 588 -38.91 23.28 24.51
C GLY A 588 -40.17 22.46 24.22
N ASN A 589 -40.92 22.00 25.23
CA ASN A 589 -42.24 21.39 25.07
C ASN A 589 -43.30 22.47 24.79
N LYS A 590 -43.28 23.02 23.57
CA LYS A 590 -44.09 24.18 23.19
C LYS A 590 -45.59 23.97 23.29
N GLN A 591 -46.08 22.73 23.38
CA GLN A 591 -47.49 22.38 23.53
C GLN A 591 -47.93 22.17 24.99
N LEU A 592 -46.98 22.18 25.95
CA LEU A 592 -47.24 21.88 27.35
C LEU A 592 -48.03 23.01 28.00
N GLN A 593 -49.26 22.72 28.40
CA GLN A 593 -50.18 23.70 29.00
C GLN A 593 -50.23 23.58 30.52
N ASN A 594 -50.18 22.36 31.04
CA ASN A 594 -50.37 22.06 32.46
C ASN A 594 -49.29 21.12 32.99
N ILE A 595 -48.77 21.44 34.17
CA ILE A 595 -47.89 20.55 34.95
C ILE A 595 -48.54 20.34 36.30
N THR A 596 -48.74 19.08 36.69
CA THR A 596 -49.14 18.70 38.04
C THR A 596 -47.89 18.26 38.79
N PHE A 597 -47.45 19.10 39.73
CA PHE A 597 -46.31 18.80 40.60
C PHE A 597 -46.71 17.84 41.72
N ASN A 598 -45.81 16.92 42.09
CA ASN A 598 -46.00 16.02 43.21
C ASN A 598 -45.55 16.67 44.53
N ASN A 599 -45.99 16.09 45.66
CA ASN A 599 -45.65 16.62 46.98
C ASN A 599 -44.23 16.27 47.46
N ASN A 600 -43.41 15.57 46.67
CA ASN A 600 -42.03 15.25 47.04
C ASN A 600 -40.95 16.01 46.26
N LEU A 601 -41.30 16.78 45.23
CA LEU A 601 -40.33 17.52 44.41
C LEU A 601 -39.50 18.48 45.28
N ARG A 602 -38.17 18.39 45.18
CA ARG A 602 -37.22 19.22 45.93
C ARG A 602 -36.48 20.21 45.04
N VAL A 603 -36.08 19.80 43.84
CA VAL A 603 -35.15 20.57 43.00
C VAL A 603 -35.62 20.59 41.56
N ILE A 604 -35.67 21.79 40.98
CA ILE A 604 -35.84 22.02 39.53
C ILE A 604 -34.58 22.73 39.04
N LYS A 605 -33.79 22.06 38.21
CA LYS A 605 -32.49 22.57 37.78
C LYS A 605 -32.55 23.55 36.59
N THR A 606 -31.38 23.86 36.04
CA THR A 606 -31.16 24.94 35.08
C THR A 606 -31.90 24.64 33.78
N HIS A 607 -32.65 25.61 33.28
CA HIS A 607 -33.43 25.48 32.03
C HIS A 607 -34.42 24.30 31.96
N SER A 608 -34.71 23.59 33.07
CA SER A 608 -35.51 22.36 33.04
C SER A 608 -36.86 22.50 32.35
N PHE A 609 -37.51 23.67 32.45
CA PHE A 609 -38.76 23.98 31.76
C PHE A 609 -38.64 25.18 30.82
N GLY A 610 -37.44 25.50 30.33
CA GLY A 610 -37.24 26.64 29.43
C GLY A 610 -37.98 26.48 28.10
N SER A 611 -38.41 27.60 27.51
CA SER A 611 -39.11 27.68 26.21
C SER A 611 -40.42 26.89 26.12
N ASN A 612 -41.09 26.64 27.25
CA ASN A 612 -42.43 26.06 27.28
C ASN A 612 -43.49 27.16 27.09
N THR A 613 -43.72 27.52 25.84
CA THR A 613 -44.51 28.71 25.46
C THR A 613 -46.01 28.59 25.74
N SER A 614 -46.55 27.41 26.06
CA SER A 614 -47.99 27.21 26.32
C SER A 614 -48.36 27.11 27.80
N LEU A 615 -47.39 27.09 28.71
CA LEU A 615 -47.64 27.02 30.15
C LEU A 615 -48.32 28.30 30.63
N LYS A 616 -49.39 28.16 31.43
CA LYS A 616 -50.17 29.29 31.97
C LYS A 616 -50.03 29.46 33.48
N VAL A 617 -50.09 28.36 34.22
CA VAL A 617 -50.10 28.38 35.68
C VAL A 617 -49.03 27.45 36.21
N LEU A 618 -48.26 27.92 37.19
CA LEU A 618 -47.32 27.11 37.95
C LEU A 618 -47.75 27.11 39.42
N ASP A 619 -48.23 25.97 39.91
CA ASP A 619 -48.54 25.76 41.32
C ASP A 619 -47.48 24.85 41.96
N PHE A 620 -46.43 25.45 42.51
CA PHE A 620 -45.33 24.69 43.08
C PHE A 620 -45.71 23.98 44.39
N PRO A 621 -45.15 22.81 44.71
CA PRO A 621 -45.46 22.09 45.93
C PRO A 621 -44.73 22.71 47.14
N ILE A 622 -45.25 22.48 48.35
CA ILE A 622 -44.61 22.97 49.59
C ILE A 622 -43.25 22.33 49.84
N SER A 623 -42.94 21.21 49.23
CA SER A 623 -41.66 20.52 49.38
C SER A 623 -40.51 21.09 48.55
N LEU A 624 -40.80 21.99 47.61
CA LEU A 624 -39.80 22.52 46.68
C LEU A 624 -38.79 23.40 47.43
N ILE A 625 -37.50 23.13 47.24
CA ILE A 625 -36.37 23.81 47.89
C ILE A 625 -35.66 24.75 46.90
N SER A 626 -35.34 24.29 45.69
CA SER A 626 -34.62 25.10 44.69
C SER A 626 -35.32 25.13 43.34
N ILE A 627 -35.29 26.33 42.74
CA ILE A 627 -35.55 26.60 41.33
C ILE A 627 -34.30 27.28 40.80
N ASP A 628 -33.52 26.61 39.96
CA ASP A 628 -32.22 27.09 39.54
C ASP A 628 -32.32 28.14 38.40
N ASP A 629 -31.16 28.52 37.86
CA ASP A 629 -31.05 29.56 36.86
C ASP A 629 -31.84 29.22 35.60
N TYR A 630 -32.58 30.19 35.08
CA TYR A 630 -33.33 30.07 33.83
C TYR A 630 -34.35 28.92 33.74
N SER A 631 -34.75 28.28 34.85
CA SER A 631 -35.61 27.08 34.83
C SER A 631 -36.88 27.23 34.01
N PHE A 632 -37.51 28.42 33.99
CA PHE A 632 -38.70 28.74 33.19
C PHE A 632 -38.46 29.90 32.21
N ASN A 633 -37.20 30.13 31.80
CA ASN A 633 -36.87 31.16 30.82
C ASN A 633 -37.56 30.89 29.48
N GLY A 634 -38.24 31.89 28.92
CA GLY A 634 -38.92 31.81 27.62
C GLY A 634 -40.33 31.22 27.68
N CYS A 635 -40.88 30.94 28.87
CA CYS A 635 -42.28 30.52 29.04
C CYS A 635 -43.23 31.72 28.93
N SER A 636 -43.39 32.25 27.71
CA SER A 636 -43.99 33.57 27.45
C SER A 636 -45.46 33.77 27.85
N ASN A 637 -46.21 32.68 28.09
CA ASN A 637 -47.65 32.70 28.39
C ASN A 637 -47.98 32.38 29.86
N ILE A 638 -46.99 32.33 30.75
CA ILE A 638 -47.27 32.15 32.18
C ILE A 638 -47.99 33.39 32.69
N GLU A 639 -49.21 33.17 33.20
CA GLU A 639 -50.08 34.19 33.77
C GLU A 639 -49.90 34.25 35.29
N THR A 640 -49.76 33.09 35.95
CA THR A 640 -49.72 33.00 37.42
C THR A 640 -48.68 31.99 37.91
N ILE A 641 -47.95 32.36 38.97
CA ILE A 641 -47.04 31.49 39.72
C ILE A 641 -47.42 31.50 41.20
N TYR A 642 -47.51 30.33 41.84
CA TYR A 642 -47.66 30.17 43.27
C TYR A 642 -46.38 29.56 43.86
N LEU A 643 -45.65 30.34 44.66
CA LEU A 643 -44.48 29.89 45.41
C LEU A 643 -44.88 29.65 46.87
N LYS A 644 -44.63 28.45 47.39
CA LYS A 644 -45.00 28.01 48.75
C LYS A 644 -43.81 28.12 49.71
N GLN A 645 -44.08 27.93 51.02
CA GLN A 645 -43.22 28.32 52.16
C GLN A 645 -41.75 27.86 52.16
N ASN A 646 -41.31 26.87 51.38
CA ASN A 646 -39.98 26.25 51.53
C ASN A 646 -38.99 26.49 50.38
N VAL A 647 -39.30 27.38 49.42
CA VAL A 647 -38.36 27.66 48.31
C VAL A 647 -37.22 28.55 48.81
N GLU A 648 -36.09 27.94 49.14
CA GLU A 648 -34.89 28.60 49.65
C GLU A 648 -34.10 29.33 48.56
N ILE A 649 -34.09 28.78 47.34
CA ILE A 649 -33.30 29.29 46.22
C ILE A 649 -34.19 29.51 45.01
N VAL A 650 -34.14 30.73 44.47
CA VAL A 650 -34.65 31.05 43.14
C VAL A 650 -33.52 31.71 42.35
N GLY A 651 -33.09 31.02 41.30
CA GLY A 651 -31.92 31.34 40.49
C GLY A 651 -32.09 32.57 39.60
N TYR A 652 -30.99 32.96 38.98
CA TYR A 652 -30.92 34.05 38.02
C TYR A 652 -31.84 33.81 36.83
N TRP A 653 -32.72 34.78 36.53
CA TRP A 653 -33.67 34.75 35.40
C TRP A 653 -34.57 33.50 35.39
N ALA A 654 -34.81 32.87 36.55
CA ALA A 654 -35.65 31.68 36.68
C ALA A 654 -37.01 31.85 36.01
N PHE A 655 -37.65 33.01 36.16
CA PHE A 655 -38.92 33.35 35.51
C PHE A 655 -38.77 34.50 34.51
N LYS A 656 -37.74 34.45 33.65
CA LYS A 656 -37.63 35.37 32.50
C LYS A 656 -38.66 35.01 31.43
N THR A 657 -39.89 35.46 31.62
CA THR A 657 -41.03 35.18 30.74
C THR A 657 -41.56 36.48 30.11
N ASN A 658 -42.59 37.10 30.69
CA ASN A 658 -43.32 38.27 30.22
C ASN A 658 -43.70 39.20 31.40
N LYS A 659 -43.97 40.49 31.12
CA LYS A 659 -44.27 41.55 32.12
C LYS A 659 -45.62 41.43 32.81
N THR A 660 -46.57 40.68 32.24
CA THR A 660 -47.98 40.63 32.70
C THR A 660 -48.28 39.51 33.70
N MET A 661 -47.29 38.74 34.11
CA MET A 661 -47.43 37.63 35.05
C MET A 661 -47.63 38.13 36.50
N THR A 662 -48.35 37.35 37.32
CA THR A 662 -48.46 37.58 38.77
C THR A 662 -47.80 36.43 39.54
N VAL A 663 -46.96 36.75 40.51
CA VAL A 663 -46.30 35.80 41.40
C VAL A 663 -46.89 35.95 42.80
N TYR A 664 -47.59 34.92 43.26
CA TYR A 664 -48.08 34.80 44.63
C TYR A 664 -47.01 34.11 45.46
N ILE A 665 -46.48 34.84 46.44
CA ILE A 665 -45.54 34.31 47.41
C ILE A 665 -46.33 34.02 48.68
N ILE A 666 -46.57 32.73 48.91
CA ILE A 666 -47.22 32.19 50.10
C ILE A 666 -46.10 31.63 50.98
N CYS A 667 -45.20 32.50 51.45
CA CYS A 667 -44.03 32.11 52.25
C CYS A 667 -43.82 32.99 53.49
N ASN A 668 -43.33 32.41 54.58
CA ASN A 668 -42.82 33.14 55.74
C ASN A 668 -41.61 32.39 56.32
N PRO A 669 -40.38 32.94 56.34
CA PRO A 669 -39.92 34.23 55.80
C PRO A 669 -39.31 34.16 54.37
N TYR A 670 -39.19 35.32 53.73
CA TYR A 670 -38.48 35.52 52.45
C TYR A 670 -36.98 35.18 52.59
N HIS A 671 -36.46 34.26 51.78
CA HIS A 671 -35.06 33.83 51.88
C HIS A 671 -34.11 34.79 51.13
N SER A 672 -33.00 35.16 51.78
CA SER A 672 -31.96 36.05 51.23
C SER A 672 -31.17 35.45 50.05
N ASN A 673 -31.35 34.16 49.78
CA ASN A 673 -30.59 33.42 48.77
C ASN A 673 -31.21 33.51 47.35
N TRP A 674 -32.33 34.22 47.20
CA TRP A 674 -32.92 34.45 45.89
C TRP A 674 -32.08 35.45 45.09
N SER A 675 -31.82 35.14 43.82
CA SER A 675 -31.08 36.03 42.92
C SER A 675 -31.83 37.34 42.73
N LEU A 676 -31.18 38.50 42.84
CA LEU A 676 -31.81 39.82 42.61
C LEU A 676 -32.49 39.96 41.23
N TYR A 677 -32.15 39.07 40.28
CA TYR A 677 -32.70 39.05 38.93
C TYR A 677 -33.61 37.84 38.67
N TRP A 678 -34.13 37.16 39.70
CA TRP A 678 -35.00 35.99 39.52
C TRP A 678 -36.24 36.29 38.65
N ASN A 679 -36.77 37.52 38.73
CA ASN A 679 -37.87 38.08 37.93
C ASN A 679 -37.43 39.39 37.24
N PRO A 680 -36.67 39.31 36.14
CA PRO A 680 -35.96 40.47 35.57
C PRO A 680 -36.88 41.49 34.88
N TYR A 681 -38.10 41.11 34.53
CA TYR A 681 -39.07 42.00 33.89
C TYR A 681 -40.06 42.65 34.86
N GLY A 682 -39.92 42.37 36.16
CA GLY A 682 -40.71 43.01 37.21
C GLY A 682 -42.18 42.61 37.20
N ALA A 683 -42.49 41.32 36.98
CA ALA A 683 -43.84 40.77 37.15
C ALA A 683 -44.41 41.13 38.54
N THR A 684 -45.72 41.34 38.64
CA THR A 684 -46.39 41.72 39.89
C THR A 684 -46.17 40.66 40.96
N VAL A 685 -45.68 41.05 42.13
CA VAL A 685 -45.47 40.14 43.26
C VAL A 685 -46.49 40.47 44.36
N ILE A 686 -47.25 39.47 44.79
CA ILE A 686 -48.22 39.56 45.89
C ILE A 686 -47.74 38.62 47.00
N ILE A 687 -47.46 39.19 48.17
CA ILE A 687 -47.09 38.43 49.37
C ILE A 687 -48.36 38.22 50.19
N GLN A 688 -48.73 36.96 50.45
CA GLN A 688 -49.94 36.57 51.19
C GLN A 688 -49.62 36.10 52.61
#